data_AF-A0A7X7INM3-F1
#
_entry.id   AF-A0A7X7INM3-F1
#
_cell.length_a   1.000
_cell.length_b   1.000
_cell.length_c   1.000
_cell.angle_alpha   90.00
_cell.angle_beta   90.00
_cell.angle_gamma   90.00
#
_symmetry.space_group_name_H-M   'P 1'
#
loop_
_entity.id
_entity.type
_entity.pdbx_description
1 polymer ?
#
loop_
_entity_poly.entity_id
_entity_poly.type
_entity_poly.pdbx_seq_one_letter_code
_entity_poly.pdbx_strand_id
1 'polypeptide(L)'
;MRPGRILIFLLAVVLTLFILSLLTIRLQPDESLIRHFEESVLADSSITGIHGERQESGGVDDPESYAAGSGTTAAKEQSGADVHAFVRPDDGESPSLEILTGPGAMTDSRVPPEENAAGSGQMPDYLPPDASSRSLYPGDMVRDSVARNRQVRIVYYGDSQVEGDRVTSRLRKELRESGGGTGPGMISPVMPVMYTRSFVVRSSSNWKRYTLLDYRNGTLPHNRLGPMLALCRFTPPGDSMKTRSFATVKINSVPGADSAVSRYDNLRIFYGNNHDTVLIGIRSGDALVDFAMLQMGEGPMEYAIPLPQVSDVIIEFTGRNSPDIYALSLESETGVVVDNIPVRGSAGLEFVMTDIRGFEGCYDSLRPDIIFLHFGLNVVRNVRSEYHYYEEGLVKQVNWLKEASGGAPVVLVSVTDMALRDNDTIRHFPNIRAIRDAQRKAAERSGALFWDAWESMGGAGSIHRWYNHRPPLSSRDLTHLSNAGTDTLAARLYSDLLAVRQFGSTDTPAETADSNEAGTDAGDSPVSSEADDSLAATDRPAGSDDLTSTGEEITADREDVPGMEENIFSRLVSQFSSLLKYHPDQTFIFTTPGFWIFFLVVIAGFAMLHRRRAMCHTWLLAVSLYFYYRAGGLFIILLLLTTLLTWFTAIMTDRSGGRGGKRFWMISNIILLLGFLSYFKYAGFFTETINSLFHTSFVARDIFSVWSNSLFGTNFNVTNIILPVGISFFTFQALSYSIDVYRGRMAAERNFTDFAFYLTFFPQLVAGPIVRASEFMPQMRGDYTISRNEFGHGLFLIVQGLIKKMLISDFISTGFIDRVFDAPAIYSGFENLMAVYGYGLQIYCDFSGYTDIAIGVALLMGFRLPLNFNSPYKAVNVSDFWRRWHISLSRWLKDYLYIPLGGNRKGTLRTGFNLMVTMLLGGLWHGAATRFVVWGGLHGVALVAEKIWHYLFRRIERKRRLASVAGIILTFNFVSFAWIFFRAGTMDQAGVMISQIFSTFSPGHYGQVLMAYLPVIVLIVSGYILHFLPVTVKEAYRGLFIKMPVVVQFLVAVAVALLLHKVGAGVVQPFIYFRF
;
A
#
# COMPACT_ATOMS: atom_id res chain seq x y z
N MET A 1 -4.68 -14.49 -12.20
CA MET A 1 -6.09 -14.58 -12.63
C MET A 1 -6.30 -13.49 -13.66
N ARG A 2 -6.71 -13.85 -14.88
CA ARG A 2 -7.02 -12.87 -15.95
C ARG A 2 -8.44 -12.32 -15.74
N PRO A 3 -8.75 -11.08 -16.13
CA PRO A 3 -10.09 -10.49 -15.96
C PRO A 3 -11.26 -11.37 -16.42
N GLY A 4 -11.14 -12.09 -17.54
CA GLY A 4 -12.19 -13.02 -18.01
C GLY A 4 -12.55 -14.15 -17.03
N ARG A 5 -11.65 -14.57 -16.14
CA ARG A 5 -11.98 -15.53 -15.06
C ARG A 5 -12.67 -14.87 -13.86
N ILE A 6 -12.49 -13.55 -13.69
CA ILE A 6 -13.21 -12.75 -12.69
C ILE A 6 -14.65 -12.51 -13.20
N LEU A 7 -14.80 -12.21 -14.50
CA LEU A 7 -16.10 -12.11 -15.17
C LEU A 7 -16.94 -13.38 -14.98
N ILE A 8 -16.40 -14.56 -15.29
CA ILE A 8 -17.12 -15.84 -15.15
C ILE A 8 -17.57 -16.08 -13.69
N PHE A 9 -16.73 -15.74 -12.70
CA PHE A 9 -17.09 -15.85 -11.29
C PHE A 9 -18.25 -14.91 -10.92
N LEU A 10 -18.16 -13.63 -11.29
CA LEU A 10 -19.19 -12.63 -10.98
C LEU A 10 -20.51 -12.95 -11.71
N LEU A 11 -20.44 -13.38 -12.97
CA LEU A 11 -21.59 -13.82 -13.77
C LEU A 11 -22.30 -14.99 -13.09
N ALA A 12 -21.56 -15.99 -12.61
CA ALA A 12 -22.13 -17.11 -11.89
C ALA A 12 -22.84 -16.67 -10.59
N VAL A 13 -22.27 -15.72 -9.83
CA VAL A 13 -22.91 -15.20 -8.61
C VAL A 13 -24.22 -14.47 -8.94
N VAL A 14 -24.18 -13.54 -9.90
CA VAL A 14 -25.37 -12.78 -10.32
C VAL A 14 -26.47 -13.69 -10.88
N LEU A 15 -26.11 -14.65 -11.74
CA LEU A 15 -27.05 -15.61 -12.31
C LEU A 15 -27.67 -16.51 -11.24
N THR A 16 -26.88 -16.97 -10.27
CA THR A 16 -27.38 -17.80 -9.15
C THR A 16 -28.36 -17.02 -8.27
N LEU A 17 -28.05 -15.77 -7.95
CA LEU A 17 -28.95 -14.91 -7.17
C LEU A 17 -30.24 -14.57 -7.95
N PHE A 18 -30.17 -14.39 -9.27
CA PHE A 18 -31.34 -14.18 -10.13
C PHE A 18 -32.24 -15.42 -10.18
N ILE A 19 -31.66 -16.61 -10.40
CA ILE A 19 -32.40 -17.88 -10.39
C ILE A 19 -33.04 -18.13 -9.02
N LEU A 20 -32.31 -17.91 -7.92
CA LEU A 20 -32.85 -18.07 -6.56
C LEU A 20 -33.96 -17.06 -6.26
N SER A 21 -33.86 -15.83 -6.73
CA SER A 21 -34.92 -14.81 -6.62
C SER A 21 -36.21 -15.27 -7.31
N LEU A 22 -36.12 -15.72 -8.57
CA LEU A 22 -37.26 -16.29 -9.32
C LEU A 22 -37.87 -17.52 -8.63
N LEU A 23 -37.05 -18.37 -8.01
CA LEU A 23 -37.52 -19.52 -7.23
C LEU A 23 -38.23 -19.08 -5.94
N THR A 24 -37.74 -18.06 -5.23
CA THR A 24 -38.43 -17.54 -4.03
C THR A 24 -39.76 -16.85 -4.35
N ILE A 25 -39.87 -16.18 -5.50
CA ILE A 25 -41.14 -15.59 -5.97
C ILE A 25 -42.17 -16.70 -6.24
N ARG A 26 -41.74 -17.87 -6.77
CA ARG A 26 -42.59 -19.06 -6.95
C ARG A 26 -42.86 -19.87 -5.67
N LEU A 27 -42.34 -19.44 -4.52
CA LEU A 27 -42.43 -20.15 -3.24
C LEU A 27 -43.00 -19.28 -2.10
N GLN A 28 -43.56 -18.10 -2.41
CA GLN A 28 -44.46 -17.45 -1.47
C GLN A 28 -45.76 -18.28 -1.36
N PRO A 29 -46.26 -18.59 -0.16
CA PRO A 29 -47.61 -19.13 0.00
C PRO A 29 -48.63 -18.15 -0.58
N ASP A 30 -49.71 -18.69 -1.12
CA ASP A 30 -50.84 -17.90 -1.60
C ASP A 30 -51.39 -17.04 -0.43
N GLU A 31 -51.50 -15.73 -0.61
CA GLU A 31 -51.96 -14.83 0.46
C GLU A 31 -53.39 -15.14 0.91
N SER A 32 -54.21 -15.76 0.05
CA SER A 32 -55.54 -16.24 0.44
C SER A 32 -55.48 -17.29 1.56
N LEU A 33 -54.46 -18.17 1.52
CA LEU A 33 -54.24 -19.23 2.50
C LEU A 33 -53.77 -18.69 3.86
N ILE A 34 -53.04 -17.56 3.86
CA ILE A 34 -52.64 -16.85 5.09
C ILE A 34 -53.84 -16.11 5.68
N ARG A 35 -54.61 -15.38 4.87
CA ARG A 35 -55.81 -14.66 5.35
C ARG A 35 -56.85 -15.60 5.95
N HIS A 36 -57.10 -16.76 5.35
CA HIS A 36 -58.02 -17.75 5.93
C HIS A 36 -57.53 -18.28 7.30
N PHE A 37 -56.21 -18.36 7.50
CA PHE A 37 -55.64 -18.71 8.80
C PHE A 37 -55.81 -17.56 9.82
N GLU A 38 -55.58 -16.31 9.42
CA GLU A 38 -55.76 -15.14 10.29
C GLU A 38 -57.25 -14.91 10.64
N GLU A 39 -58.17 -15.06 9.69
CA GLU A 39 -59.62 -14.98 9.90
C GLU A 39 -60.12 -16.07 10.87
N SER A 40 -59.64 -17.31 10.74
CA SER A 40 -60.02 -18.40 11.65
C SER A 40 -59.47 -18.21 13.08
N VAL A 41 -58.29 -17.59 13.25
CA VAL A 41 -57.73 -17.27 14.58
C VAL A 41 -58.41 -16.05 15.22
N LEU A 42 -58.81 -15.05 14.44
CA LEU A 42 -59.50 -13.86 14.96
C LEU A 42 -60.93 -14.17 15.43
N ALA A 43 -61.62 -15.10 14.78
CA ALA A 43 -62.97 -15.53 15.20
C ALA A 43 -63.02 -16.03 16.66
N ASP A 44 -62.04 -16.82 17.07
CA ASP A 44 -62.00 -17.52 18.37
C ASP A 44 -61.64 -16.61 19.56
N SER A 45 -61.25 -15.35 19.29
CA SER A 45 -60.83 -14.38 20.31
C SER A 45 -61.93 -13.41 20.77
N SER A 46 -63.17 -13.58 20.30
CA SER A 46 -64.23 -12.57 20.36
C SER A 46 -65.16 -12.63 21.61
N ILE A 47 -64.70 -13.22 22.72
CA ILE A 47 -65.49 -13.38 23.96
C ILE A 47 -64.74 -12.81 25.18
N THR A 48 -65.39 -11.84 25.87
CA THR A 48 -64.93 -11.05 27.05
C THR A 48 -63.74 -10.08 26.83
N GLY A 49 -63.79 -8.79 27.17
CA GLY A 49 -64.93 -7.88 27.37
C GLY A 49 -64.74 -6.79 28.46
N ILE A 50 -65.13 -5.53 28.14
CA ILE A 50 -65.62 -4.46 29.08
C ILE A 50 -64.55 -3.84 30.02
N HIS A 51 -64.38 -2.53 30.32
CA HIS A 51 -64.92 -1.17 30.00
C HIS A 51 -63.69 -0.21 29.92
N GLY A 52 -63.70 1.09 29.56
CA GLY A 52 -64.74 2.02 29.07
C GLY A 52 -64.47 3.49 29.51
N GLU A 53 -64.63 4.47 28.60
CA GLU A 53 -64.63 5.96 28.82
C GLU A 53 -63.31 6.63 29.32
N ARG A 54 -62.98 7.93 29.12
CA ARG A 54 -63.67 9.08 28.46
C ARG A 54 -62.71 10.22 28.00
N GLN A 55 -63.29 11.19 27.29
CA GLN A 55 -63.00 12.64 27.04
C GLN A 55 -62.09 13.40 28.08
N GLU A 56 -61.45 14.57 27.84
CA GLU A 56 -61.55 15.59 26.75
C GLU A 56 -60.34 16.58 26.60
N SER A 57 -60.56 17.65 25.81
CA SER A 57 -59.69 18.72 25.27
C SER A 57 -59.18 19.86 26.20
N GLY A 58 -58.18 20.63 25.72
CA GLY A 58 -58.32 22.10 25.56
C GLY A 58 -57.31 23.07 26.23
N GLY A 59 -57.06 24.23 25.59
CA GLY A 59 -56.29 25.41 26.11
C GLY A 59 -54.76 25.29 26.02
N VAL A 60 -53.92 26.23 25.54
CA VAL A 60 -53.98 27.69 25.24
C VAL A 60 -54.00 28.62 26.47
N ASP A 61 -52.86 29.26 26.78
CA ASP A 61 -52.69 30.74 26.80
C ASP A 61 -51.23 31.19 27.08
N ASP A 62 -50.96 32.47 26.80
CA ASP A 62 -49.74 33.30 27.03
C ASP A 62 -50.24 34.58 27.79
N PRO A 63 -49.49 35.68 28.08
CA PRO A 63 -48.05 35.96 28.07
C PRO A 63 -47.58 36.75 29.34
N GLU A 64 -46.50 37.55 29.20
CA GLU A 64 -46.03 38.65 30.07
C GLU A 64 -45.51 38.32 31.49
N SER A 65 -44.76 39.18 32.18
CA SER A 65 -43.63 40.12 31.93
C SER A 65 -43.46 40.93 33.23
N TYR A 66 -42.25 41.24 33.69
CA TYR A 66 -41.96 42.36 34.63
C TYR A 66 -40.44 42.62 34.69
N ALA A 67 -40.00 43.79 35.19
CA ALA A 67 -38.64 44.28 34.95
C ALA A 67 -38.03 45.16 36.07
N ALA A 68 -36.70 45.38 35.94
CA ALA A 68 -35.89 46.50 36.47
C ALA A 68 -35.44 46.51 37.95
N GLY A 69 -34.37 47.30 38.21
CA GLY A 69 -33.60 47.42 39.48
C GLY A 69 -32.23 46.73 39.38
N SER A 70 -31.07 47.34 39.09
CA SER A 70 -30.41 48.61 39.49
C SER A 70 -30.16 48.76 41.02
N GLY A 71 -28.96 49.08 41.50
CA GLY A 71 -27.63 49.16 40.85
C GLY A 71 -26.55 49.84 41.72
N THR A 72 -25.26 49.78 41.30
CA THR A 72 -24.10 50.60 41.80
C THR A 72 -23.66 50.43 43.28
N THR A 73 -22.46 50.79 43.76
CA THR A 73 -21.37 51.68 43.26
C THR A 73 -19.97 51.36 43.88
N ALA A 74 -18.88 51.76 43.19
CA ALA A 74 -17.56 52.22 43.72
C ALA A 74 -16.61 51.27 44.52
N ALA A 75 -15.27 51.45 44.56
CA ALA A 75 -14.28 52.14 43.67
C ALA A 75 -12.80 51.85 44.09
N LYS A 76 -11.82 52.10 43.18
CA LYS A 76 -10.34 52.30 43.41
C LYS A 76 -9.55 51.09 44.00
N GLU A 77 -8.20 50.99 43.99
CA GLU A 77 -7.03 51.69 43.39
C GLU A 77 -5.90 50.62 43.23
N GLN A 78 -5.22 50.43 42.09
CA GLN A 78 -3.98 51.07 41.57
C GLN A 78 -2.63 50.81 42.31
N SER A 79 -1.78 49.97 41.68
CA SER A 79 -0.30 49.80 41.81
C SER A 79 0.35 49.39 43.15
N GLY A 80 1.60 48.92 43.07
CA GLY A 80 2.48 48.61 44.22
C GLY A 80 3.36 47.36 43.98
N ALA A 81 4.62 47.40 44.39
CA ALA A 81 5.56 46.27 44.31
C ALA A 81 6.58 46.27 45.48
N ASP A 82 7.03 45.05 45.84
CA ASP A 82 8.31 44.68 46.48
C ASP A 82 8.80 45.30 47.81
N VAL A 83 9.83 44.60 48.34
CA VAL A 83 10.97 45.05 49.19
C VAL A 83 10.95 44.67 50.68
N HIS A 84 11.87 43.76 51.03
CA HIS A 84 12.99 43.94 51.97
C HIS A 84 14.08 42.90 51.59
N ALA A 85 15.29 43.25 51.11
CA ALA A 85 16.45 43.88 51.79
C ALA A 85 17.15 42.90 52.76
N PHE A 86 18.47 42.65 52.76
CA PHE A 86 19.67 43.55 52.77
C PHE A 86 20.88 42.87 52.02
N VAL A 87 21.73 43.57 51.23
CA VAL A 87 23.07 44.19 51.57
C VAL A 87 24.19 43.13 51.89
N ARG A 88 25.44 43.12 51.35
CA ARG A 88 26.28 44.09 50.59
C ARG A 88 27.40 43.38 49.71
N PRO A 89 28.53 43.98 49.20
CA PRO A 89 28.92 43.84 47.77
C PRO A 89 30.44 43.59 47.45
N ASP A 90 30.85 43.93 46.21
CA ASP A 90 32.21 44.28 45.66
C ASP A 90 33.32 43.19 45.69
N ASP A 91 34.39 43.17 44.87
CA ASP A 91 34.95 44.04 43.79
C ASP A 91 35.10 43.22 42.46
N GLY A 92 35.33 43.77 41.24
CA GLY A 92 36.58 44.34 40.68
C GLY A 92 37.53 43.26 40.09
N GLU A 93 38.15 43.34 38.91
CA GLU A 93 38.20 44.37 37.84
C GLU A 93 38.33 43.73 36.42
N SER A 94 38.29 44.58 35.39
CA SER A 94 38.80 44.35 34.01
C SER A 94 39.87 45.44 33.75
N PRO A 95 40.79 45.41 32.73
CA PRO A 95 40.38 45.41 31.31
C PRO A 95 41.41 45.01 30.19
N SER A 96 40.88 44.99 28.95
CA SER A 96 41.42 45.59 27.69
C SER A 96 42.77 45.22 27.04
N LEU A 97 42.68 44.95 25.72
CA LEU A 97 43.54 45.43 24.60
C LEU A 97 45.02 44.89 24.60
N GLU A 98 45.85 44.88 23.53
CA GLU A 98 45.81 45.22 22.08
C GLU A 98 47.01 44.48 21.37
N ILE A 99 47.34 44.46 20.05
CA ILE A 99 46.83 44.95 18.73
C ILE A 99 47.56 44.14 17.59
N LEU A 100 47.37 44.49 16.31
CA LEU A 100 48.24 44.26 15.13
C LEU A 100 48.37 42.85 14.47
N THR A 101 47.73 42.74 13.29
CA THR A 101 48.25 42.23 11.97
C THR A 101 49.01 40.89 11.82
N GLY A 102 48.64 40.14 10.77
CA GLY A 102 49.50 39.13 10.10
C GLY A 102 50.53 39.77 9.13
N PRO A 103 51.04 39.08 8.07
CA PRO A 103 50.54 37.87 7.43
C PRO A 103 51.61 36.75 7.25
N GLY A 104 51.27 35.67 6.53
CA GLY A 104 52.25 34.70 6.01
C GLY A 104 51.78 33.25 6.06
N ALA A 105 52.35 32.39 5.23
CA ALA A 105 52.03 30.96 5.19
C ALA A 105 53.30 30.11 4.96
N MET A 106 53.43 28.98 5.67
CA MET A 106 54.07 27.78 5.11
C MET A 106 53.82 26.49 5.92
N THR A 107 54.02 25.39 5.19
CA THR A 107 54.14 23.96 5.49
C THR A 107 54.56 23.46 6.90
N ASP A 108 53.77 22.50 7.40
CA ASP A 108 54.14 21.08 7.67
C ASP A 108 55.12 20.65 8.81
N SER A 109 54.91 19.39 9.24
CA SER A 109 55.79 18.44 9.93
C SER A 109 55.78 18.29 11.47
N ARG A 110 56.03 17.01 11.88
CA ARG A 110 56.41 16.45 13.20
C ARG A 110 55.27 16.22 14.23
N VAL A 111 55.02 15.01 14.77
CA VAL A 111 55.84 13.94 15.41
C VAL A 111 56.11 14.21 16.91
N PRO A 112 55.63 13.30 17.80
CA PRO A 112 56.53 12.59 18.74
C PRO A 112 56.05 11.13 19.07
N PRO A 113 56.80 10.32 19.87
CA PRO A 113 58.24 10.06 19.78
C PRO A 113 58.62 8.54 19.93
N GLU A 114 59.90 8.21 19.73
CA GLU A 114 60.58 6.98 20.22
C GLU A 114 61.05 7.19 21.69
N GLU A 115 61.67 6.29 22.46
CA GLU A 115 62.32 4.97 22.26
C GLU A 115 61.88 4.01 23.42
N ASN A 116 62.45 2.87 23.85
CA ASN A 116 63.49 1.87 23.46
C ASN A 116 63.12 0.57 24.28
N ALA A 117 63.86 -0.53 24.54
CA ALA A 117 65.13 -1.19 24.16
C ALA A 117 65.01 -2.66 24.69
N ALA A 118 65.80 -3.67 24.32
CA ALA A 118 66.54 -4.03 23.10
C ALA A 118 67.01 -5.51 23.28
N GLY A 119 67.25 -6.28 22.21
CA GLY A 119 67.70 -7.68 22.34
C GLY A 119 68.05 -8.37 21.01
N SER A 120 69.17 -9.09 20.96
CA SER A 120 69.80 -9.61 19.74
C SER A 120 69.42 -11.06 19.39
N GLY A 121 69.25 -11.36 18.09
CA GLY A 121 69.13 -12.73 17.55
C GLY A 121 69.38 -12.76 16.04
N GLN A 122 70.08 -13.80 15.56
CA GLN A 122 70.57 -13.91 14.18
C GLN A 122 69.44 -14.05 13.13
N MET A 123 69.68 -13.57 11.90
CA MET A 123 68.99 -14.07 10.71
C MET A 123 69.51 -15.46 10.35
N PRO A 124 68.62 -16.39 9.95
CA PRO A 124 68.97 -17.53 9.10
C PRO A 124 68.25 -17.47 7.74
N ASP A 125 69.06 -17.60 6.70
CA ASP A 125 68.84 -18.23 5.39
C ASP A 125 67.54 -18.02 4.58
N TYR A 126 67.81 -17.53 3.37
CA TYR A 126 66.94 -17.44 2.20
C TYR A 126 66.54 -18.84 1.69
N LEU A 127 65.31 -19.28 1.96
CA LEU A 127 64.76 -20.50 1.34
C LEU A 127 64.28 -20.23 -0.10
N PRO A 128 64.39 -21.20 -1.04
CA PRO A 128 64.13 -20.94 -2.46
C PRO A 128 62.65 -20.70 -2.79
N PRO A 129 62.34 -20.02 -3.91
CA PRO A 129 60.98 -19.79 -4.37
C PRO A 129 60.38 -21.03 -5.05
N ASP A 130 60.05 -22.07 -4.28
CA ASP A 130 59.33 -23.24 -4.79
C ASP A 130 58.01 -23.52 -4.05
N ALA A 131 56.98 -22.79 -4.47
CA ALA A 131 55.58 -23.08 -4.22
C ALA A 131 54.72 -22.82 -5.47
N SER A 132 55.33 -22.95 -6.65
CA SER A 132 54.62 -22.78 -7.92
C SER A 132 53.64 -23.95 -8.15
N SER A 133 52.50 -23.69 -8.79
CA SER A 133 51.50 -24.68 -9.22
C SER A 133 50.59 -25.39 -8.19
N ARG A 134 50.56 -25.01 -6.90
CA ARG A 134 49.38 -25.41 -6.07
C ARG A 134 48.12 -24.73 -6.62
N SER A 135 47.22 -25.54 -7.19
CA SER A 135 46.06 -25.09 -7.96
C SER A 135 45.11 -24.19 -7.15
N LEU A 136 44.68 -23.06 -7.73
CA LEU A 136 43.62 -22.21 -7.17
C LEU A 136 42.22 -22.82 -7.37
N TYR A 137 42.04 -24.06 -6.91
CA TYR A 137 40.78 -24.77 -7.00
C TYR A 137 39.89 -24.46 -5.78
N PRO A 138 38.64 -23.98 -5.95
CA PRO A 138 37.84 -23.49 -4.83
C PRO A 138 37.60 -24.53 -3.72
N GLY A 139 37.38 -25.81 -4.06
CA GLY A 139 37.19 -26.89 -3.10
C GLY A 139 38.42 -27.17 -2.22
N ASP A 140 39.63 -27.00 -2.77
CA ASP A 140 40.87 -27.11 -1.99
C ASP A 140 41.00 -25.95 -0.98
N MET A 141 40.61 -24.72 -1.38
CA MET A 141 40.57 -23.56 -0.48
C MET A 141 39.56 -23.73 0.67
N VAL A 142 38.37 -24.28 0.38
CA VAL A 142 37.36 -24.60 1.40
C VAL A 142 37.92 -25.63 2.38
N ARG A 143 38.46 -26.77 1.90
CA ARG A 143 39.06 -27.81 2.75
C ARG A 143 40.15 -27.24 3.65
N ASP A 144 41.13 -26.56 3.07
CA ASP A 144 42.32 -26.11 3.79
C ASP A 144 41.99 -25.07 4.87
N SER A 145 40.92 -24.30 4.67
CA SER A 145 40.44 -23.31 5.64
C SER A 145 39.59 -23.93 6.75
N VAL A 146 38.73 -24.90 6.41
CA VAL A 146 38.00 -25.73 7.38
C VAL A 146 38.97 -26.52 8.27
N ALA A 147 40.00 -27.12 7.69
CA ALA A 147 41.04 -27.86 8.41
C ALA A 147 41.87 -26.98 9.39
N ARG A 148 41.86 -25.65 9.18
CA ARG A 148 42.47 -24.65 10.08
C ARG A 148 41.45 -24.01 11.04
N ASN A 149 40.23 -24.55 11.11
CA ASN A 149 39.10 -24.04 11.89
C ASN A 149 38.78 -22.55 11.62
N ARG A 150 38.93 -22.09 10.37
CA ARG A 150 38.62 -20.70 9.95
C ARG A 150 37.16 -20.58 9.50
N GLN A 151 36.61 -19.37 9.52
CA GLN A 151 35.45 -19.05 8.67
C GLN A 151 35.87 -19.12 7.19
N VAL A 152 35.02 -19.68 6.35
CA VAL A 152 35.08 -19.59 4.89
C VAL A 152 33.87 -18.84 4.39
N ARG A 153 34.06 -17.73 3.67
CA ARG A 153 32.95 -16.93 3.13
C ARG A 153 32.85 -17.03 1.61
N ILE A 154 31.70 -17.48 1.14
CA ILE A 154 31.33 -17.47 -0.27
C ILE A 154 30.25 -16.41 -0.51
N VAL A 155 30.54 -15.39 -1.31
CA VAL A 155 29.55 -14.36 -1.68
C VAL A 155 28.96 -14.67 -3.05
N TYR A 156 27.67 -15.00 -3.10
CA TYR A 156 26.98 -15.43 -4.32
C TYR A 156 26.05 -14.34 -4.84
N TYR A 157 26.50 -13.61 -5.87
CA TYR A 157 25.67 -12.66 -6.62
C TYR A 157 24.96 -13.34 -7.78
N GLY A 158 23.75 -12.88 -8.08
CA GLY A 158 23.08 -13.23 -9.32
C GLY A 158 21.80 -12.45 -9.57
N ASP A 159 21.13 -12.75 -10.68
CA ASP A 159 19.86 -12.13 -11.04
C ASP A 159 18.64 -12.78 -10.34
N SER A 160 17.49 -12.91 -11.00
CA SER A 160 16.31 -13.58 -10.43
C SER A 160 16.50 -15.09 -10.29
N GLN A 161 17.53 -15.70 -10.88
CA GLN A 161 17.81 -17.13 -10.72
C GLN A 161 18.17 -17.53 -9.28
N VAL A 162 18.88 -16.66 -8.53
CA VAL A 162 19.27 -16.89 -7.12
C VAL A 162 18.26 -16.31 -6.11
N GLU A 163 17.24 -15.60 -6.59
CA GLU A 163 16.21 -14.98 -5.76
C GLU A 163 15.44 -16.02 -4.93
N GLY A 164 15.30 -15.76 -3.63
CA GLY A 164 14.68 -16.70 -2.69
C GLY A 164 15.63 -17.78 -2.13
N ASP A 165 16.96 -17.58 -2.23
CA ASP A 165 17.99 -18.54 -1.76
C ASP A 165 17.97 -19.86 -2.56
N ARG A 166 17.59 -19.77 -3.84
CA ARG A 166 17.23 -20.92 -4.71
C ARG A 166 18.36 -21.95 -4.87
N VAL A 167 19.50 -21.51 -5.39
CA VAL A 167 20.71 -22.34 -5.64
C VAL A 167 21.54 -22.45 -4.36
N THR A 168 21.68 -21.32 -3.68
CA THR A 168 22.47 -21.07 -2.48
C THR A 168 22.01 -21.85 -1.25
N SER A 169 20.71 -22.15 -1.08
CA SER A 169 20.22 -22.99 0.04
C SER A 169 20.81 -24.41 -0.01
N ARG A 170 20.82 -25.06 -1.20
CA ARG A 170 21.44 -26.39 -1.35
C ARG A 170 22.95 -26.31 -1.27
N LEU A 171 23.58 -25.35 -1.96
CA LEU A 171 25.03 -25.17 -1.93
C LEU A 171 25.57 -24.99 -0.50
N ARG A 172 24.92 -24.13 0.30
CA ARG A 172 25.24 -23.91 1.72
C ARG A 172 25.10 -25.19 2.55
N LYS A 173 24.15 -26.07 2.23
CA LYS A 173 24.00 -27.38 2.88
C LYS A 173 25.14 -28.34 2.52
N GLU A 174 25.46 -28.53 1.23
CA GLU A 174 26.55 -29.43 0.80
C GLU A 174 27.89 -29.06 1.47
N LEU A 175 28.21 -27.76 1.48
CA LEU A 175 29.43 -27.21 2.08
C LEU A 175 29.49 -27.36 3.61
N ARG A 176 28.34 -27.50 4.28
CA ARG A 176 28.26 -27.63 5.75
C ARG A 176 28.30 -29.07 6.23
N GLU A 177 27.84 -30.01 5.41
CA GLU A 177 28.01 -31.45 5.68
C GLU A 177 29.50 -31.85 5.73
N SER A 178 30.37 -31.13 5.02
CA SER A 178 31.83 -31.28 5.07
C SER A 178 32.56 -30.23 5.91
N GLY A 179 32.07 -28.99 5.98
CA GLY A 179 32.80 -27.84 6.55
C GLY A 179 32.21 -27.20 7.82
N GLY A 180 31.03 -27.61 8.28
CA GLY A 180 30.36 -27.01 9.44
C GLY A 180 29.99 -25.53 9.28
N GLY A 181 29.53 -24.90 10.36
CA GLY A 181 29.12 -23.49 10.41
C GLY A 181 27.60 -23.25 10.41
N THR A 182 27.17 -22.06 10.84
CA THR A 182 25.76 -21.73 11.16
C THR A 182 25.26 -20.47 10.45
N GLY A 183 23.95 -20.22 10.56
CA GLY A 183 23.28 -19.02 10.04
C GLY A 183 23.19 -18.92 8.51
N PRO A 184 22.46 -17.93 7.98
CA PRO A 184 22.28 -17.72 6.54
C PRO A 184 23.38 -16.85 5.89
N GLY A 185 24.22 -16.18 6.67
CA GLY A 185 25.11 -15.12 6.18
C GLY A 185 24.40 -13.77 6.04
N MET A 186 24.77 -13.00 5.01
CA MET A 186 24.31 -11.64 4.77
C MET A 186 22.83 -11.54 4.37
N ILE A 187 22.17 -10.53 4.96
CA ILE A 187 20.75 -10.21 4.84
C ILE A 187 20.60 -8.68 4.70
N SER A 188 19.64 -8.23 3.89
CA SER A 188 19.20 -6.83 3.88
C SER A 188 17.97 -6.63 4.77
N PRO A 189 17.85 -5.52 5.52
CA PRO A 189 16.62 -5.14 6.22
C PRO A 189 15.36 -5.13 5.33
N VAL A 190 15.51 -4.98 4.01
CA VAL A 190 14.43 -5.14 3.02
C VAL A 190 14.92 -6.02 1.87
N MET A 191 14.69 -7.33 1.98
CA MET A 191 15.00 -8.29 0.91
C MET A 191 14.06 -8.11 -0.30
N PRO A 192 14.54 -8.33 -1.55
CA PRO A 192 13.70 -8.32 -2.76
C PRO A 192 12.52 -9.31 -2.70
N VAL A 193 12.72 -10.44 -2.02
CA VAL A 193 11.69 -11.42 -1.66
C VAL A 193 11.83 -11.74 -0.17
N MET A 194 10.75 -11.54 0.60
CA MET A 194 10.76 -11.70 2.06
C MET A 194 10.81 -13.16 2.54
N TYR A 195 10.50 -14.12 1.67
CA TYR A 195 10.46 -15.56 1.98
C TYR A 195 11.54 -16.27 1.15
N THR A 196 12.65 -16.66 1.77
CA THR A 196 13.66 -17.51 1.13
C THR A 196 13.38 -18.98 1.43
N ARG A 197 14.18 -19.91 0.88
CA ARG A 197 14.14 -21.33 1.25
C ARG A 197 14.54 -21.58 2.70
N SER A 198 15.36 -20.70 3.29
CA SER A 198 16.04 -20.95 4.56
C SER A 198 15.59 -20.02 5.70
N PHE A 199 15.16 -18.80 5.39
CA PHE A 199 14.75 -17.79 6.38
C PHE A 199 13.68 -16.83 5.85
N VAL A 200 13.02 -16.11 6.76
CA VAL A 200 12.04 -15.06 6.47
C VAL A 200 12.47 -13.77 7.13
N VAL A 201 12.48 -12.67 6.37
CA VAL A 201 12.74 -11.31 6.89
C VAL A 201 11.43 -10.53 6.92
N ARG A 202 11.11 -9.93 8.08
CA ARG A 202 9.91 -9.13 8.31
C ARG A 202 10.26 -7.83 9.01
N SER A 203 10.15 -6.73 8.29
CA SER A 203 10.58 -5.41 8.78
C SER A 203 9.43 -4.43 8.86
N SER A 204 9.57 -3.41 9.72
CA SER A 204 8.57 -2.36 9.88
C SER A 204 8.40 -1.51 8.61
N SER A 205 7.19 -1.01 8.37
CA SER A 205 6.78 -0.36 7.10
C SER A 205 7.40 1.01 6.82
N ASN A 206 8.36 1.45 7.63
CA ASN A 206 9.17 2.67 7.43
C ASN A 206 10.57 2.39 6.87
N TRP A 207 10.99 1.12 6.75
CA TRP A 207 12.20 0.76 6.02
C TRP A 207 12.01 0.95 4.51
N LYS A 208 13.01 1.55 3.84
CA LYS A 208 13.15 1.53 2.39
C LYS A 208 14.55 1.03 2.00
N ARG A 209 14.60 0.18 0.96
CA ARG A 209 15.82 -0.15 0.19
C ARG A 209 16.09 0.93 -0.86
N TYR A 210 17.34 1.33 -1.01
CA TYR A 210 17.81 2.26 -2.04
C TYR A 210 18.90 1.58 -2.87
N THR A 211 18.89 1.83 -4.18
CA THR A 211 19.70 1.15 -5.19
C THR A 211 20.43 2.16 -6.09
N LEU A 212 21.23 1.68 -7.04
CA LEU A 212 21.87 2.52 -8.06
C LEU A 212 20.85 3.34 -8.88
N LEU A 213 19.62 2.82 -9.05
CA LEU A 213 18.53 3.57 -9.69
C LEU A 213 18.04 4.74 -8.83
N ASP A 214 17.95 4.55 -7.50
CA ASP A 214 17.57 5.63 -6.58
C ASP A 214 18.61 6.78 -6.58
N TYR A 215 19.90 6.45 -6.70
CA TYR A 215 20.99 7.42 -6.89
C TYR A 215 20.88 8.14 -8.24
N ARG A 216 20.74 7.40 -9.35
CA ARG A 216 20.56 7.99 -10.70
C ARG A 216 19.33 8.91 -10.80
N ASN A 217 18.29 8.62 -10.03
CA ASN A 217 17.08 9.44 -9.94
C ASN A 217 17.19 10.62 -8.94
N GLY A 218 18.36 10.85 -8.34
CA GLY A 218 18.60 11.93 -7.37
C GLY A 218 17.91 11.75 -6.01
N THR A 219 17.40 10.54 -5.71
CA THR A 219 16.66 10.24 -4.47
C THR A 219 17.53 9.62 -3.37
N LEU A 220 18.79 9.31 -3.69
CA LEU A 220 19.87 8.95 -2.79
C LEU A 220 21.09 9.83 -3.16
N PRO A 221 21.79 10.48 -2.21
CA PRO A 221 22.83 11.45 -2.55
C PRO A 221 24.20 10.85 -2.95
N HIS A 222 24.42 9.55 -2.75
CA HIS A 222 25.66 8.83 -3.09
C HIS A 222 25.37 7.43 -3.62
N ASN A 223 26.36 6.82 -4.27
CA ASN A 223 26.36 5.44 -4.76
C ASN A 223 27.24 4.49 -3.92
N ARG A 224 27.59 4.86 -2.68
CA ARG A 224 28.07 3.91 -1.64
C ARG A 224 26.91 2.97 -1.31
N LEU A 225 26.83 1.81 -1.95
CA LEU A 225 25.70 0.87 -1.80
C LEU A 225 26.05 -0.39 -0.99
N GLY A 226 27.33 -0.63 -0.74
CA GLY A 226 27.84 -1.79 0.00
C GLY A 226 27.60 -3.14 -0.68
N PRO A 227 28.03 -4.25 -0.04
CA PRO A 227 28.06 -5.57 -0.67
C PRO A 227 26.70 -6.06 -1.16
N MET A 228 25.59 -5.62 -0.56
CA MET A 228 24.22 -5.98 -0.99
C MET A 228 23.77 -5.26 -2.28
N LEU A 229 24.65 -4.48 -2.93
CA LEU A 229 24.39 -3.57 -4.07
C LEU A 229 23.20 -2.62 -3.84
N ALA A 230 22.88 -2.38 -2.57
CA ALA A 230 21.78 -1.57 -2.10
C ALA A 230 21.88 -1.37 -0.60
N LEU A 231 21.57 -0.16 -0.14
CA LEU A 231 21.50 0.18 1.27
C LEU A 231 20.04 0.25 1.76
N CYS A 232 19.84 0.19 3.07
CA CYS A 232 18.54 0.35 3.72
C CYS A 232 18.57 1.47 4.75
N ARG A 233 17.51 2.30 4.75
CA ARG A 233 17.26 3.31 5.80
C ARG A 233 15.85 3.20 6.33
N PHE A 234 15.65 3.58 7.60
CA PHE A 234 14.33 3.72 8.26
C PHE A 234 13.89 5.19 8.42
N THR A 235 14.64 6.12 7.82
CA THR A 235 14.28 7.52 7.56
C THR A 235 14.77 7.89 6.15
N PRO A 236 14.21 8.93 5.50
CA PRO A 236 14.75 9.40 4.23
C PRO A 236 16.22 9.86 4.33
N PRO A 237 17.04 9.70 3.28
CA PRO A 237 18.35 10.34 3.17
C PRO A 237 18.26 11.85 3.37
N GLY A 238 19.25 12.43 4.07
CA GLY A 238 19.39 13.88 4.28
C GLY A 238 18.42 14.53 5.28
N ASP A 239 17.37 13.84 5.74
CA ASP A 239 16.30 14.43 6.56
C ASP A 239 16.33 13.86 8.00
N SER A 240 16.98 14.57 8.93
CA SER A 240 16.93 14.24 10.36
C SER A 240 15.52 14.49 10.92
N MET A 241 14.84 13.41 11.33
CA MET A 241 13.45 13.48 11.81
C MET A 241 13.36 14.24 13.14
N LYS A 242 12.35 15.12 13.25
CA LYS A 242 12.08 15.93 14.46
C LYS A 242 11.75 15.10 15.72
N THR A 243 11.43 13.83 15.53
CA THR A 243 11.13 12.82 16.55
C THR A 243 11.84 11.54 16.16
N ARG A 244 12.36 10.78 17.13
CA ARG A 244 12.96 9.46 16.86
C ARG A 244 11.97 8.57 16.09
N SER A 245 12.41 8.09 14.93
CA SER A 245 11.80 6.99 14.18
C SER A 245 12.12 5.69 14.92
N PHE A 246 11.15 4.79 14.95
CA PHE A 246 11.30 3.44 15.50
C PHE A 246 11.12 2.46 14.36
N ALA A 247 12.04 1.51 14.22
CA ALA A 247 12.01 0.51 13.16
C ALA A 247 12.41 -0.85 13.71
N THR A 248 11.92 -1.91 13.08
CA THR A 248 12.26 -3.28 13.48
C THR A 248 12.62 -4.11 12.26
N VAL A 249 13.55 -5.05 12.44
CA VAL A 249 13.86 -6.13 11.50
C VAL A 249 13.72 -7.42 12.28
N LYS A 250 12.86 -8.32 11.82
CA LYS A 250 12.66 -9.65 12.41
C LYS A 250 13.13 -10.72 11.44
N ILE A 251 13.97 -11.62 11.91
CA ILE A 251 14.54 -12.73 11.13
C ILE A 251 14.14 -14.02 11.83
N ASN A 252 13.49 -14.91 11.08
CA ASN A 252 13.01 -16.21 11.55
C ASN A 252 13.44 -17.30 10.57
N SER A 253 13.71 -18.51 11.07
CA SER A 253 13.90 -19.69 10.22
C SER A 253 12.62 -20.07 9.45
N VAL A 254 12.78 -20.82 8.36
CA VAL A 254 11.66 -21.45 7.65
C VAL A 254 11.46 -22.88 8.17
N PRO A 255 10.24 -23.31 8.53
CA PRO A 255 9.98 -24.70 8.91
C PRO A 255 10.36 -25.67 7.79
N GLY A 256 11.27 -26.62 8.07
CA GLY A 256 11.83 -27.54 7.09
C GLY A 256 13.09 -27.04 6.36
N ALA A 257 13.60 -25.86 6.72
CA ALA A 257 14.96 -25.45 6.36
C ALA A 257 16.03 -26.26 7.12
N ASP A 258 17.28 -26.08 6.72
CA ASP A 258 18.42 -26.63 7.46
C ASP A 258 18.51 -26.08 8.91
N SER A 259 18.73 -27.00 9.85
CA SER A 259 18.89 -26.71 11.28
C SER A 259 20.17 -25.92 11.61
N ALA A 260 21.20 -25.97 10.76
CA ALA A 260 22.40 -25.16 10.93
C ALA A 260 22.19 -23.71 10.45
N VAL A 261 21.44 -23.50 9.36
CA VAL A 261 20.96 -22.14 8.97
C VAL A 261 19.98 -21.55 9.98
N SER A 262 19.32 -22.38 10.78
CA SER A 262 18.33 -21.99 11.81
C SER A 262 18.92 -21.74 13.20
N ARG A 263 20.25 -21.64 13.32
CA ARG A 263 20.99 -21.22 14.51
C ARG A 263 21.91 -20.06 14.14
N TYR A 264 22.08 -19.10 15.05
CA TYR A 264 22.96 -17.95 14.85
C TYR A 264 23.87 -17.78 16.06
N ASP A 265 25.19 -17.76 15.83
CA ASP A 265 26.21 -17.61 16.89
C ASP A 265 26.68 -16.16 17.03
N ASN A 266 26.66 -15.39 15.93
CA ASN A 266 26.96 -13.95 15.91
C ASN A 266 25.93 -13.17 15.06
N LEU A 267 25.68 -11.92 15.45
CA LEU A 267 25.02 -10.89 14.64
C LEU A 267 26.01 -9.77 14.35
N ARG A 268 26.15 -9.43 13.06
CA ARG A 268 26.97 -8.32 12.55
C ARG A 268 26.08 -7.32 11.82
N ILE A 269 26.31 -6.03 12.01
CA ILE A 269 25.57 -4.93 11.40
C ILE A 269 26.59 -4.01 10.72
N PHE A 270 26.56 -3.97 9.39
CA PHE A 270 27.40 -3.12 8.56
C PHE A 270 26.63 -1.87 8.15
N TYR A 271 27.16 -0.70 8.50
CA TYR A 271 26.47 0.58 8.31
C TYR A 271 27.43 1.73 8.00
N GLY A 272 26.91 2.90 7.66
CA GLY A 272 27.69 4.13 7.45
C GLY A 272 26.82 5.38 7.42
N ASN A 273 27.44 6.54 7.17
CA ASN A 273 26.79 7.86 7.16
C ASN A 273 25.84 8.07 8.37
N ASN A 274 26.32 7.69 9.57
CA ASN A 274 25.55 7.78 10.81
C ASN A 274 25.77 9.15 11.50
N HIS A 275 24.88 10.10 11.23
CA HIS A 275 24.99 11.48 11.72
C HIS A 275 24.04 11.84 12.88
N ASP A 276 23.47 10.84 13.58
CA ASP A 276 22.64 11.07 14.78
C ASP A 276 22.73 9.87 15.73
N THR A 277 22.30 10.03 16.99
CA THR A 277 22.24 8.94 17.96
C THR A 277 21.20 7.91 17.55
N VAL A 278 21.66 6.74 17.11
CA VAL A 278 20.81 5.57 16.85
C VAL A 278 21.09 4.49 17.87
N LEU A 279 20.03 4.09 18.57
CA LEU A 279 20.02 3.01 19.54
C LEU A 279 19.51 1.73 18.86
N ILE A 280 20.10 0.59 19.22
CA ILE A 280 19.67 -0.73 18.76
C ILE A 280 19.38 -1.62 19.98
N GLY A 281 18.25 -2.32 19.97
CA GLY A 281 17.93 -3.39 20.92
C GLY A 281 17.80 -4.71 20.18
N ILE A 282 18.49 -5.75 20.64
CA ILE A 282 18.53 -7.07 20.00
C ILE A 282 17.86 -8.07 20.91
N ARG A 283 16.91 -8.85 20.37
CA ARG A 283 16.01 -9.73 21.11
C ARG A 283 15.85 -11.07 20.42
N SER A 284 15.66 -12.14 21.19
CA SER A 284 15.15 -13.44 20.74
C SER A 284 13.93 -13.77 21.59
N GLY A 285 12.79 -14.09 20.95
CA GLY A 285 11.50 -14.18 21.62
C GLY A 285 11.19 -12.93 22.46
N ASP A 286 11.01 -13.14 23.77
CA ASP A 286 10.80 -12.07 24.76
C ASP A 286 12.06 -11.65 25.55
N ALA A 287 13.21 -12.31 25.34
CA ALA A 287 14.47 -11.93 25.96
C ALA A 287 15.12 -10.73 25.24
N LEU A 288 15.80 -9.87 26.00
CA LEU A 288 16.75 -8.90 25.47
C LEU A 288 18.14 -9.56 25.50
N VAL A 289 18.82 -9.59 24.37
CA VAL A 289 20.18 -10.16 24.21
C VAL A 289 21.23 -9.07 24.39
N ASP A 290 21.05 -7.92 23.73
CA ASP A 290 21.86 -6.72 23.94
C ASP A 290 21.07 -5.42 23.68
N PHE A 291 21.57 -4.30 24.18
CA PHE A 291 21.11 -2.95 23.86
C PHE A 291 22.29 -1.98 23.77
N ALA A 292 22.56 -1.48 22.56
CA ALA A 292 23.73 -0.68 22.23
C ALA A 292 23.40 0.63 21.49
N MET A 293 24.42 1.46 21.31
CA MET A 293 24.37 2.68 20.50
C MET A 293 25.30 2.52 19.30
N LEU A 294 24.79 2.75 18.09
CA LEU A 294 25.63 2.75 16.89
C LEU A 294 26.54 3.98 16.90
N GLN A 295 27.83 3.77 16.65
CA GLN A 295 28.85 4.81 16.58
C GLN A 295 28.52 5.78 15.44
N MET A 296 28.85 7.06 15.61
CA MET A 296 28.62 8.08 14.59
C MET A 296 29.86 8.26 13.70
N GLY A 297 29.66 8.40 12.39
CA GLY A 297 30.73 8.47 11.39
C GLY A 297 30.23 8.34 9.95
N GLU A 298 31.04 8.78 8.98
CA GLU A 298 30.71 8.68 7.54
C GLU A 298 31.14 7.36 6.89
N GLY A 299 32.26 6.80 7.34
CA GLY A 299 32.83 5.58 6.77
C GLY A 299 31.94 4.35 6.96
N PRO A 300 32.27 3.23 6.30
CA PRO A 300 31.78 1.92 6.72
C PRO A 300 32.19 1.66 8.18
N MET A 301 31.23 1.17 8.95
CA MET A 301 31.34 0.86 10.38
C MET A 301 30.66 -0.48 10.63
N GLU A 302 31.17 -1.22 11.61
CA GLU A 302 30.58 -2.48 12.06
C GLU A 302 30.13 -2.35 13.52
N TYR A 303 29.01 -2.98 13.84
CA TYR A 303 28.66 -3.38 15.20
C TYR A 303 28.45 -4.89 15.16
N ALA A 304 29.08 -5.63 16.08
CA ALA A 304 29.00 -7.08 16.17
C ALA A 304 28.73 -7.50 17.62
N ILE A 305 27.95 -8.57 17.79
CA ILE A 305 27.61 -9.15 19.10
C ILE A 305 27.40 -10.67 18.98
N PRO A 306 27.94 -11.48 19.91
CA PRO A 306 27.58 -12.89 19.99
C PRO A 306 26.12 -13.06 20.37
N LEU A 307 25.50 -14.10 19.81
CA LEU A 307 24.14 -14.54 20.08
C LEU A 307 24.18 -15.89 20.79
N PRO A 308 23.32 -16.15 21.80
CA PRO A 308 23.29 -17.42 22.51
C PRO A 308 22.58 -18.54 21.71
N GLN A 309 23.15 -18.89 20.53
CA GLN A 309 22.69 -19.92 19.58
C GLN A 309 21.19 -19.85 19.24
N VAL A 310 20.65 -18.65 19.10
CA VAL A 310 19.20 -18.41 18.94
C VAL A 310 18.71 -18.75 17.52
N SER A 311 17.42 -19.08 17.41
CA SER A 311 16.76 -19.40 16.13
C SER A 311 15.88 -18.26 15.57
N ASP A 312 15.71 -17.19 16.34
CA ASP A 312 15.05 -15.95 15.92
C ASP A 312 15.81 -14.72 16.40
N VAL A 313 15.78 -13.65 15.59
CA VAL A 313 16.39 -12.37 15.95
C VAL A 313 15.44 -11.24 15.62
N ILE A 314 15.25 -10.32 16.57
CA ILE A 314 14.51 -9.08 16.42
C ILE A 314 15.47 -7.94 16.75
N ILE A 315 15.78 -7.12 15.74
CA ILE A 315 16.62 -5.92 15.89
C ILE A 315 15.70 -4.70 15.86
N GLU A 316 15.68 -3.93 16.95
CA GLU A 316 14.84 -2.74 17.15
C GLU A 316 15.70 -1.47 17.08
N PHE A 317 15.63 -0.75 15.95
CA PHE A 317 16.36 0.49 15.69
C PHE A 317 15.55 1.71 16.14
N THR A 318 16.19 2.64 16.84
CA THR A 318 15.57 3.87 17.36
C THR A 318 16.49 5.08 17.12
N GLY A 319 16.14 5.93 16.15
CA GLY A 319 16.99 7.04 15.70
C GLY A 319 16.21 8.18 15.04
N ARG A 320 16.73 9.42 15.12
CA ARG A 320 16.13 10.58 14.40
C ARG A 320 16.55 10.60 12.93
N ASN A 321 17.83 10.37 12.65
CA ASN A 321 18.32 9.98 11.34
C ASN A 321 18.60 8.47 11.37
N SER A 322 18.39 7.78 10.26
CA SER A 322 18.89 6.42 10.04
C SER A 322 20.33 6.51 9.54
N PRO A 323 21.27 5.66 9.98
CA PRO A 323 22.43 5.35 9.16
C PRO A 323 21.98 4.70 7.84
N ASP A 324 22.89 4.61 6.88
CA ASP A 324 22.77 3.63 5.80
C ASP A 324 23.15 2.25 6.34
N ILE A 325 22.22 1.30 6.39
CA ILE A 325 22.54 -0.11 6.67
C ILE A 325 22.90 -0.78 5.34
N TYR A 326 24.16 -1.20 5.19
CA TYR A 326 24.64 -1.92 4.01
C TYR A 326 24.29 -3.40 4.07
N ALA A 327 24.48 -4.03 5.23
CA ALA A 327 24.14 -5.43 5.48
C ALA A 327 23.88 -5.71 6.97
N LEU A 328 23.09 -6.75 7.22
CA LEU A 328 23.11 -7.51 8.47
C LEU A 328 23.76 -8.87 8.13
N SER A 329 24.48 -9.50 9.04
CA SER A 329 24.95 -10.89 8.85
C SER A 329 24.66 -11.73 10.08
N LEU A 330 24.24 -12.97 9.86
CA LEU A 330 23.98 -13.98 10.90
C LEU A 330 24.77 -15.24 10.58
N GLU A 331 25.76 -15.57 11.41
CA GLU A 331 26.84 -16.49 11.06
C GLU A 331 27.53 -17.12 12.28
N SER A 332 28.36 -18.13 12.02
CA SER A 332 29.34 -18.73 12.94
C SER A 332 30.73 -18.13 12.76
N GLU A 333 31.58 -18.20 13.79
CA GLU A 333 32.99 -17.76 13.72
C GLU A 333 33.88 -18.71 12.89
N THR A 334 33.45 -19.95 12.72
CA THR A 334 34.18 -20.99 11.97
C THR A 334 33.26 -21.75 11.02
N GLY A 335 33.82 -22.47 10.06
CA GLY A 335 33.06 -23.19 9.03
C GLY A 335 32.53 -22.28 7.92
N VAL A 336 31.58 -22.78 7.13
CA VAL A 336 31.22 -22.16 5.84
C VAL A 336 29.99 -21.26 5.92
N VAL A 337 30.15 -20.02 5.48
CA VAL A 337 29.08 -19.03 5.28
C VAL A 337 28.88 -18.81 3.78
N VAL A 338 27.63 -18.84 3.31
CA VAL A 338 27.28 -18.63 1.89
C VAL A 338 26.24 -17.52 1.80
N ASP A 339 26.67 -16.34 1.38
CA ASP A 339 25.85 -15.14 1.28
C ASP A 339 25.07 -15.14 -0.05
N ASN A 340 23.76 -14.83 -0.02
CA ASN A 340 22.90 -14.86 -1.20
C ASN A 340 22.39 -13.46 -1.58
N ILE A 341 22.93 -12.88 -2.66
CA ILE A 341 22.70 -11.48 -3.04
C ILE A 341 21.97 -11.38 -4.40
N PRO A 342 20.63 -11.47 -4.42
CA PRO A 342 19.85 -11.34 -5.65
C PRO A 342 19.69 -9.88 -6.09
N VAL A 343 20.17 -9.58 -7.29
CA VAL A 343 20.09 -8.26 -7.95
C VAL A 343 19.08 -8.38 -9.10
N ARG A 344 17.79 -8.35 -8.76
CA ARG A 344 16.71 -8.57 -9.73
C ARG A 344 16.73 -7.54 -10.87
N GLY A 345 16.80 -8.02 -12.10
CA GLY A 345 16.82 -7.21 -13.32
C GLY A 345 18.21 -6.71 -13.75
N SER A 346 19.26 -7.01 -12.99
CA SER A 346 20.65 -6.67 -13.34
C SER A 346 21.21 -7.58 -14.43
N ALA A 347 22.17 -7.06 -15.20
CA ALA A 347 22.96 -7.83 -16.15
C ALA A 347 24.29 -8.33 -15.55
N GLY A 348 24.61 -7.97 -14.31
CA GLY A 348 25.94 -8.16 -13.71
C GLY A 348 26.96 -7.14 -14.20
N LEU A 349 26.57 -5.87 -14.34
CA LEU A 349 27.39 -4.76 -14.88
C LEU A 349 27.44 -3.52 -13.98
N GLU A 350 26.83 -3.58 -12.79
CA GLU A 350 26.55 -2.40 -11.96
C GLU A 350 27.61 -2.11 -10.88
N PHE A 351 28.56 -3.02 -10.62
CA PHE A 351 29.54 -2.88 -9.54
C PHE A 351 30.45 -1.66 -9.72
N VAL A 352 31.04 -1.51 -10.91
CA VAL A 352 31.89 -0.36 -11.29
C VAL A 352 31.14 0.98 -11.33
N MET A 353 29.83 0.96 -11.11
CA MET A 353 28.96 2.15 -11.04
C MET A 353 28.65 2.53 -9.58
N THR A 354 29.23 1.85 -8.60
CA THR A 354 29.13 2.12 -7.15
C THR A 354 30.42 2.71 -6.59
N ASP A 355 30.33 3.41 -5.46
CA ASP A 355 31.50 3.95 -4.74
C ASP A 355 32.14 2.80 -3.94
N ILE A 356 33.35 2.43 -4.34
CA ILE A 356 34.12 1.27 -3.84
C ILE A 356 34.32 1.31 -2.31
N ARG A 357 34.34 2.50 -1.71
CA ARG A 357 34.42 2.71 -0.24
C ARG A 357 33.24 2.16 0.54
N GLY A 358 32.12 1.88 -0.11
CA GLY A 358 31.01 1.14 0.49
C GLY A 358 31.29 -0.37 0.58
N PHE A 359 32.13 -0.92 -0.29
CA PHE A 359 32.55 -2.32 -0.30
C PHE A 359 33.79 -2.54 0.57
N GLU A 360 34.86 -1.75 0.38
CA GLU A 360 36.17 -1.90 1.04
C GLU A 360 36.03 -2.18 2.54
N GLY A 361 35.59 -1.21 3.35
CA GLY A 361 35.45 -1.42 4.79
C GLY A 361 34.32 -2.36 5.24
N CYS A 362 33.54 -2.93 4.32
CA CYS A 362 32.73 -4.11 4.62
C CYS A 362 33.54 -5.40 4.34
N TYR A 363 34.30 -5.46 3.25
CA TYR A 363 35.09 -6.61 2.82
C TYR A 363 36.41 -6.78 3.57
N ASP A 364 37.00 -5.71 4.12
CA ASP A 364 38.11 -5.74 5.08
C ASP A 364 37.78 -6.60 6.33
N SER A 365 36.49 -6.67 6.68
CA SER A 365 35.95 -7.37 7.86
C SER A 365 35.11 -8.62 7.52
N LEU A 366 34.49 -8.69 6.34
CA LEU A 366 33.80 -9.89 5.84
C LEU A 366 34.76 -10.91 5.21
N ARG A 367 35.86 -10.44 4.62
CA ARG A 367 36.95 -11.20 3.98
C ARG A 367 36.45 -12.37 3.11
N PRO A 368 35.75 -12.08 2.00
CA PRO A 368 35.21 -13.12 1.12
C PRO A 368 36.33 -13.97 0.52
N ASP A 369 36.24 -15.30 0.68
CA ASP A 369 37.21 -16.25 0.13
C ASP A 369 36.92 -16.60 -1.33
N ILE A 370 35.65 -16.56 -1.74
CA ILE A 370 35.20 -16.84 -3.11
C ILE A 370 34.01 -15.94 -3.46
N ILE A 371 34.01 -15.33 -4.65
CA ILE A 371 32.89 -14.51 -5.15
C ILE A 371 32.29 -15.16 -6.40
N PHE A 372 31.01 -15.53 -6.37
CA PHE A 372 30.28 -16.05 -7.54
C PHE A 372 29.47 -14.94 -8.24
N LEU A 373 29.49 -14.94 -9.56
CA LEU A 373 28.72 -14.06 -10.44
C LEU A 373 27.84 -14.89 -11.38
N HIS A 374 26.55 -15.01 -11.06
CA HIS A 374 25.56 -15.80 -11.81
C HIS A 374 24.51 -14.88 -12.46
N PHE A 375 24.83 -14.35 -13.64
CA PHE A 375 24.02 -13.39 -14.37
C PHE A 375 23.79 -13.79 -15.82
N GLY A 376 22.85 -13.13 -16.47
CA GLY A 376 22.76 -13.09 -17.94
C GLY A 376 21.36 -13.27 -18.50
N LEU A 377 20.39 -13.75 -17.70
CA LEU A 377 19.01 -13.95 -18.17
C LEU A 377 18.35 -12.65 -18.66
N ASN A 378 18.72 -11.51 -18.05
CA ASN A 378 18.26 -10.18 -18.46
C ASN A 378 18.88 -9.68 -19.78
N VAL A 379 19.96 -10.32 -20.26
CA VAL A 379 20.60 -10.01 -21.56
C VAL A 379 19.92 -10.77 -22.71
N VAL A 380 19.53 -12.03 -22.49
CA VAL A 380 19.03 -12.96 -23.53
C VAL A 380 17.90 -12.37 -24.38
N ARG A 381 16.96 -11.63 -23.77
CA ARG A 381 15.79 -11.08 -24.46
C ARG A 381 16.12 -9.93 -25.42
N ASN A 382 17.31 -9.32 -25.33
CA ASN A 382 17.75 -8.23 -26.20
C ASN A 382 18.73 -8.76 -27.27
N VAL A 383 18.17 -9.38 -28.31
CA VAL A 383 18.97 -10.06 -29.34
C VAL A 383 19.79 -9.05 -30.16
N ARG A 384 21.11 -9.13 -30.00
CA ARG A 384 22.12 -8.43 -30.79
C ARG A 384 22.92 -9.41 -31.66
N SER A 385 23.55 -8.87 -32.69
CA SER A 385 24.55 -9.56 -33.53
C SER A 385 25.79 -9.99 -32.75
N GLU A 386 26.22 -9.18 -31.78
CA GLU A 386 27.43 -9.41 -30.99
C GLU A 386 27.27 -9.03 -29.51
N TYR A 387 28.14 -9.59 -28.67
CA TYR A 387 28.13 -9.42 -27.21
C TYR A 387 29.47 -8.96 -26.63
N HIS A 388 30.38 -8.44 -27.46
CA HIS A 388 31.67 -7.90 -27.01
C HIS A 388 31.51 -6.79 -25.95
N TYR A 389 30.45 -5.96 -26.05
CA TYR A 389 30.11 -4.98 -25.00
C TYR A 389 29.83 -5.62 -23.62
N TYR A 390 29.33 -6.86 -23.59
CA TYR A 390 29.02 -7.61 -22.38
C TYR A 390 30.28 -8.28 -21.81
N GLU A 391 31.12 -8.82 -22.70
CA GLU A 391 32.47 -9.31 -22.37
C GLU A 391 33.32 -8.20 -21.70
N GLU A 392 33.45 -7.04 -22.35
CA GLU A 392 34.13 -5.85 -21.84
C GLU A 392 33.55 -5.35 -20.51
N GLY A 393 32.23 -5.41 -20.37
CA GLY A 393 31.53 -5.03 -19.14
C GLY A 393 31.87 -5.97 -17.98
N LEU A 394 31.88 -7.28 -18.22
CA LEU A 394 32.15 -8.30 -17.21
C LEU A 394 33.62 -8.33 -16.77
N VAL A 395 34.59 -8.19 -17.69
CA VAL A 395 36.02 -8.07 -17.34
C VAL A 395 36.24 -6.94 -16.32
N LYS A 396 35.56 -5.80 -16.53
CA LYS A 396 35.63 -4.64 -15.62
C LYS A 396 34.96 -4.93 -14.26
N GLN A 397 33.88 -5.71 -14.21
CA GLN A 397 33.27 -6.10 -12.93
C GLN A 397 34.16 -7.07 -12.14
N VAL A 398 34.75 -8.07 -12.81
CA VAL A 398 35.65 -9.04 -12.16
C VAL A 398 36.85 -8.33 -11.55
N ASN A 399 37.53 -7.49 -12.33
CA ASN A 399 38.75 -6.81 -11.86
C ASN A 399 38.44 -5.89 -10.67
N TRP A 400 37.35 -5.12 -10.74
CA TRP A 400 36.88 -4.26 -9.64
C TRP A 400 36.47 -5.07 -8.39
N LEU A 401 35.86 -6.25 -8.55
CA LEU A 401 35.53 -7.11 -7.42
C LEU A 401 36.76 -7.76 -6.79
N LYS A 402 37.79 -8.12 -7.57
CA LYS A 402 39.09 -8.56 -7.06
C LYS A 402 39.77 -7.44 -6.27
N GLU A 403 39.79 -6.22 -6.81
CA GLU A 403 40.30 -5.02 -6.15
C GLU A 403 39.59 -4.76 -4.81
N ALA A 404 38.26 -4.62 -4.83
CA ALA A 404 37.44 -4.32 -3.66
C ALA A 404 37.43 -5.41 -2.57
N SER A 405 37.95 -6.61 -2.84
CA SER A 405 38.00 -7.76 -1.92
C SER A 405 39.41 -8.15 -1.47
N GLY A 406 40.46 -7.41 -1.86
CA GLY A 406 41.84 -7.77 -1.55
C GLY A 406 42.36 -8.99 -2.33
N GLY A 407 41.78 -9.29 -3.49
CA GLY A 407 42.24 -10.33 -4.42
C GLY A 407 41.43 -11.63 -4.46
N ALA A 408 40.21 -11.66 -3.91
CA ALA A 408 39.42 -12.90 -3.83
C ALA A 408 39.14 -13.52 -5.22
N PRO A 409 39.25 -14.85 -5.38
CA PRO A 409 38.93 -15.53 -6.63
C PRO A 409 37.45 -15.35 -6.99
N VAL A 410 37.22 -14.96 -8.25
CA VAL A 410 35.89 -14.77 -8.82
C VAL A 410 35.54 -15.96 -9.71
N VAL A 411 34.31 -16.46 -9.58
CA VAL A 411 33.73 -17.52 -10.41
C VAL A 411 32.57 -16.94 -11.24
N LEU A 412 32.75 -16.84 -12.55
CA LEU A 412 31.69 -16.52 -13.49
C LEU A 412 30.87 -17.78 -13.81
N VAL A 413 29.60 -17.78 -13.42
CA VAL A 413 28.64 -18.83 -13.75
C VAL A 413 27.87 -18.41 -15.00
N SER A 414 27.88 -19.26 -16.03
CA SER A 414 27.26 -18.94 -17.32
C SER A 414 25.73 -18.81 -17.23
N VAL A 415 25.14 -18.09 -18.17
CA VAL A 415 23.69 -17.93 -18.27
C VAL A 415 22.99 -19.28 -18.50
N THR A 416 22.02 -19.64 -17.64
CA THR A 416 21.20 -20.85 -17.83
C THR A 416 20.35 -20.78 -19.10
N ASP A 417 20.11 -21.92 -19.75
CA ASP A 417 19.26 -21.99 -20.95
C ASP A 417 17.84 -21.49 -20.65
N MET A 418 17.22 -20.77 -21.60
CA MET A 418 15.86 -20.24 -21.45
C MET A 418 15.11 -20.20 -22.79
N ALA A 419 13.79 -20.20 -22.72
CA ALA A 419 12.90 -20.17 -23.87
C ALA A 419 11.67 -19.29 -23.58
N LEU A 420 10.95 -18.91 -24.62
CA LEU A 420 9.66 -18.23 -24.53
C LEU A 420 8.56 -19.18 -25.00
N ARG A 421 7.56 -19.45 -24.16
CA ARG A 421 6.33 -20.11 -24.61
C ARG A 421 5.44 -19.08 -25.32
N ASP A 422 5.21 -19.28 -26.62
CA ASP A 422 4.33 -18.46 -27.44
C ASP A 422 3.15 -19.32 -27.91
N ASN A 423 2.02 -19.13 -27.22
CA ASN A 423 0.85 -20.02 -27.25
C ASN A 423 1.27 -21.49 -27.03
N ASP A 424 1.08 -22.36 -28.01
CA ASP A 424 1.42 -23.78 -27.96
C ASP A 424 2.87 -24.09 -28.41
N THR A 425 3.56 -23.11 -29.00
CA THR A 425 4.96 -23.25 -29.44
C THR A 425 5.96 -22.83 -28.37
N ILE A 426 7.19 -23.35 -28.46
CA ILE A 426 8.31 -22.97 -27.60
C ILE A 426 9.41 -22.38 -28.48
N ARG A 427 9.65 -21.08 -28.33
CA ARG A 427 10.69 -20.34 -29.04
C ARG A 427 11.97 -20.30 -28.20
N HIS A 428 13.00 -20.97 -28.68
CA HIS A 428 14.35 -20.88 -28.11
C HIS A 428 15.06 -19.59 -28.55
N PHE A 429 16.03 -19.13 -27.75
CA PHE A 429 16.82 -17.94 -28.02
C PHE A 429 18.20 -18.32 -28.59
N PRO A 430 18.49 -18.05 -29.88
CA PRO A 430 19.74 -18.51 -30.52
C PRO A 430 20.99 -17.81 -29.96
N ASN A 431 20.83 -16.64 -29.34
CA ASN A 431 21.90 -15.82 -28.79
C ASN A 431 22.39 -16.24 -27.40
N ILE A 432 21.77 -17.23 -26.73
CA ILE A 432 22.23 -17.69 -25.39
C ILE A 432 23.67 -18.18 -25.47
N ARG A 433 24.02 -18.97 -26.50
CA ARG A 433 25.40 -19.43 -26.75
C ARG A 433 26.38 -18.26 -26.87
N ALA A 434 26.03 -17.21 -27.62
CA ALA A 434 26.90 -16.04 -27.79
C ALA A 434 27.09 -15.23 -26.49
N ILE A 435 26.09 -15.19 -25.62
CA ILE A 435 26.19 -14.58 -24.28
C ILE A 435 27.09 -15.43 -23.37
N ARG A 436 26.90 -16.76 -23.36
CA ARG A 436 27.75 -17.72 -22.65
C ARG A 436 29.21 -17.67 -23.11
N ASP A 437 29.45 -17.60 -24.42
CA ASP A 437 30.78 -17.52 -25.00
C ASP A 437 31.47 -16.16 -24.66
N ALA A 438 30.70 -15.06 -24.59
CA ALA A 438 31.19 -13.77 -24.09
C ALA A 438 31.51 -13.80 -22.58
N GLN A 439 30.72 -14.53 -21.76
CA GLN A 439 31.01 -14.74 -20.34
C GLN A 439 32.28 -15.59 -20.13
N ARG A 440 32.50 -16.61 -20.97
CA ARG A 440 33.72 -17.43 -20.96
C ARG A 440 34.95 -16.59 -21.28
N LYS A 441 34.93 -15.82 -22.39
CA LYS A 441 36.01 -14.89 -22.76
C LYS A 441 36.29 -13.86 -21.68
N ALA A 442 35.24 -13.32 -21.03
CA ALA A 442 35.42 -12.39 -19.93
C ALA A 442 36.15 -13.03 -18.74
N ALA A 443 35.87 -14.31 -18.44
CA ALA A 443 36.57 -15.04 -17.40
C ALA A 443 38.05 -15.29 -17.76
N GLU A 444 38.31 -15.80 -18.96
CA GLU A 444 39.66 -16.02 -19.51
C GLU A 444 40.50 -14.73 -19.45
N ARG A 445 39.95 -13.61 -19.94
CA ARG A 445 40.63 -12.30 -20.00
C ARG A 445 40.83 -11.60 -18.64
N SER A 446 40.09 -12.00 -17.60
CA SER A 446 40.21 -11.43 -16.24
C SER A 446 40.85 -12.39 -15.23
N GLY A 447 41.25 -13.59 -15.67
CA GLY A 447 41.71 -14.67 -14.78
C GLY A 447 40.65 -15.05 -13.74
N ALA A 448 39.38 -15.07 -14.12
CA ALA A 448 38.32 -15.66 -13.31
C ALA A 448 38.14 -17.14 -13.65
N LEU A 449 37.62 -17.91 -12.70
CA LEU A 449 37.12 -19.25 -13.01
C LEU A 449 35.80 -19.15 -13.77
N PHE A 450 35.56 -20.06 -14.71
CA PHE A 450 34.32 -20.15 -15.46
C PHE A 450 33.64 -21.49 -15.19
N TRP A 451 32.35 -21.47 -14.83
CA TRP A 451 31.54 -22.68 -14.72
C TRP A 451 30.28 -22.58 -15.55
N ASP A 452 30.02 -23.63 -16.33
CA ASP A 452 29.15 -23.53 -17.48
C ASP A 452 27.76 -24.11 -17.18
N ALA A 453 26.91 -23.33 -16.52
CA ALA A 453 25.55 -23.73 -16.20
C ALA A 453 24.75 -24.13 -17.45
N TRP A 454 24.95 -23.46 -18.59
CA TRP A 454 24.32 -23.80 -19.86
C TRP A 454 24.69 -25.22 -20.34
N GLU A 455 25.99 -25.52 -20.38
CA GLU A 455 26.50 -26.85 -20.77
C GLU A 455 26.13 -27.91 -19.72
N SER A 456 26.19 -27.57 -18.43
CA SER A 456 25.78 -28.42 -17.31
C SER A 456 24.28 -28.77 -17.34
N MET A 457 23.42 -27.91 -17.90
CA MET A 457 22.02 -28.24 -18.19
C MET A 457 21.86 -29.20 -19.39
N GLY A 458 22.91 -29.36 -20.21
CA GLY A 458 22.91 -30.12 -21.46
C GLY A 458 22.76 -29.24 -22.70
N GLY A 459 23.19 -27.98 -22.65
CA GLY A 459 23.30 -27.09 -23.81
C GLY A 459 21.95 -26.65 -24.39
N ALA A 460 21.89 -26.50 -25.71
CA ALA A 460 20.78 -25.87 -26.42
C ALA A 460 19.42 -26.56 -26.18
N GLY A 461 18.43 -25.78 -25.79
CA GLY A 461 17.07 -26.25 -25.53
C GLY A 461 16.93 -27.17 -24.30
N SER A 462 17.97 -27.25 -23.47
CA SER A 462 17.94 -27.99 -22.22
C SER A 462 16.82 -27.53 -21.29
N ILE A 463 16.44 -26.25 -21.28
CA ILE A 463 15.33 -25.76 -20.44
C ILE A 463 13.99 -26.46 -20.74
N HIS A 464 13.75 -26.84 -22.00
CA HIS A 464 12.55 -27.58 -22.39
C HIS A 464 12.64 -29.05 -21.98
N ARG A 465 13.82 -29.68 -22.09
CA ARG A 465 14.07 -31.03 -21.55
C ARG A 465 13.88 -31.06 -20.02
N TRP A 466 14.41 -30.05 -19.33
CA TRP A 466 14.27 -29.83 -17.89
C TRP A 466 12.81 -29.54 -17.46
N TYR A 467 12.00 -28.89 -18.31
CA TYR A 467 10.56 -28.71 -18.08
C TYR A 467 9.78 -30.04 -18.19
N ASN A 468 10.14 -30.90 -19.14
CA ASN A 468 9.47 -32.17 -19.37
C ASN A 468 9.90 -33.28 -18.39
N HIS A 469 11.03 -33.11 -17.70
CA HIS A 469 11.54 -34.03 -16.68
C HIS A 469 10.51 -34.35 -15.57
N ARG A 470 10.74 -35.44 -14.83
CA ARG A 470 9.90 -35.91 -13.73
C ARG A 470 10.78 -36.21 -12.50
N PRO A 471 10.71 -35.39 -11.42
CA PRO A 471 9.98 -34.12 -11.31
C PRO A 471 10.54 -33.04 -12.25
N PRO A 472 9.74 -32.03 -12.68
CA PRO A 472 10.22 -30.94 -13.52
C PRO A 472 11.36 -30.15 -12.86
N LEU A 473 12.45 -29.98 -13.59
CA LEU A 473 13.62 -29.19 -13.17
C LEU A 473 13.52 -27.72 -13.61
N SER A 474 12.74 -27.41 -14.66
CA SER A 474 12.41 -26.02 -15.04
C SER A 474 11.08 -25.56 -14.42
N SER A 475 10.95 -24.26 -14.15
CA SER A 475 9.66 -23.62 -13.87
C SER A 475 8.80 -23.49 -15.15
N ARG A 476 7.50 -23.24 -14.98
CA ARG A 476 6.51 -23.15 -16.07
C ARG A 476 6.67 -21.95 -17.00
N ASP A 477 7.56 -21.02 -16.68
CA ASP A 477 7.89 -19.84 -17.49
C ASP A 477 9.05 -20.08 -18.48
N LEU A 478 9.68 -21.27 -18.44
CA LEU A 478 10.86 -21.63 -19.23
C LEU A 478 12.01 -20.62 -19.12
N THR A 479 12.08 -19.88 -18.00
CA THR A 479 13.12 -18.88 -17.71
C THR A 479 13.81 -19.19 -16.39
N HIS A 480 13.04 -19.51 -15.34
CA HIS A 480 13.59 -19.88 -14.04
C HIS A 480 13.63 -21.40 -13.89
N LEU A 481 14.54 -21.89 -13.04
CA LEU A 481 14.52 -23.28 -12.61
C LEU A 481 13.46 -23.53 -11.52
N SER A 482 13.07 -24.80 -11.33
CA SER A 482 12.30 -25.25 -10.17
C SER A 482 13.22 -25.52 -8.99
N ASN A 483 12.70 -25.71 -7.76
CA ASN A 483 13.54 -26.07 -6.61
C ASN A 483 14.42 -27.31 -6.90
N ALA A 484 13.87 -28.33 -7.57
CA ALA A 484 14.62 -29.55 -7.93
C ALA A 484 15.70 -29.26 -8.99
N GLY A 485 15.44 -28.37 -9.94
CA GLY A 485 16.45 -27.92 -10.91
C GLY A 485 17.54 -27.06 -10.29
N THR A 486 17.19 -26.16 -9.36
CA THR A 486 18.18 -25.36 -8.63
C THR A 486 19.03 -26.22 -7.70
N ASP A 487 18.46 -27.29 -7.12
CA ASP A 487 19.20 -28.27 -6.33
C ASP A 487 20.12 -29.12 -7.22
N THR A 488 19.65 -29.53 -8.40
CA THR A 488 20.48 -30.25 -9.40
C THR A 488 21.64 -29.38 -9.88
N LEU A 489 21.39 -28.11 -10.18
CA LEU A 489 22.42 -27.16 -10.62
C LEU A 489 23.42 -26.85 -9.49
N ALA A 490 22.95 -26.67 -8.26
CA ALA A 490 23.80 -26.46 -7.08
C ALA A 490 24.68 -27.68 -6.77
N ALA A 491 24.14 -28.90 -6.87
CA ALA A 491 24.89 -30.13 -6.64
C ALA A 491 25.97 -30.36 -7.71
N ARG A 492 25.69 -30.03 -8.99
CA ARG A 492 26.70 -30.05 -10.06
C ARG A 492 27.78 -28.99 -9.83
N LEU A 493 27.42 -27.73 -9.58
CA LEU A 493 28.36 -26.67 -9.25
C LEU A 493 29.23 -27.01 -8.02
N TYR A 494 28.66 -27.67 -7.01
CA TYR A 494 29.41 -28.19 -5.87
C TYR A 494 30.40 -29.28 -6.31
N SER A 495 29.93 -30.33 -7.00
CA SER A 495 30.77 -31.43 -7.50
C SER A 495 31.92 -30.96 -8.40
N ASP A 496 31.67 -29.98 -9.26
CA ASP A 496 32.59 -29.56 -10.32
C ASP A 496 33.65 -28.55 -9.86
N LEU A 497 33.45 -27.87 -8.72
CA LEU A 497 34.33 -26.79 -8.23
C LEU A 497 34.71 -26.86 -6.74
N LEU A 498 33.84 -27.39 -5.89
CA LEU A 498 33.89 -27.21 -4.43
C LEU A 498 33.98 -28.53 -3.64
N ALA A 499 33.66 -29.66 -4.26
CA ALA A 499 33.92 -30.97 -3.70
C ALA A 499 35.44 -31.22 -3.59
N VAL A 500 35.86 -31.82 -2.48
CA VAL A 500 37.27 -32.12 -2.20
C VAL A 500 37.74 -33.24 -3.12
N ARG A 501 38.75 -32.96 -3.95
CA ARG A 501 39.40 -33.97 -4.78
C ARG A 501 40.23 -34.91 -3.91
N GLN A 502 39.91 -36.20 -3.92
CA GLN A 502 40.79 -37.23 -3.37
C GLN A 502 41.87 -37.55 -4.41
N PHE A 503 43.10 -37.11 -4.16
CA PHE A 503 44.26 -37.54 -4.95
C PHE A 503 44.72 -38.93 -4.47
N GLY A 504 44.14 -39.97 -5.07
CA GLY A 504 44.67 -41.34 -5.01
C GLY A 504 45.57 -41.62 -6.20
N SER A 505 46.71 -42.28 -5.95
CA SER A 505 47.60 -43.02 -6.86
C SER A 505 47.66 -42.63 -8.35
N THR A 506 48.88 -42.36 -8.81
CA THR A 506 49.31 -42.51 -10.21
C THR A 506 48.74 -43.76 -10.88
N ASP A 507 48.26 -43.64 -12.12
CA ASP A 507 48.37 -44.73 -13.07
C ASP A 507 48.51 -44.25 -14.52
N THR A 508 48.98 -45.15 -15.39
CA THR A 508 49.56 -44.85 -16.71
C THR A 508 48.49 -44.84 -17.83
N PRO A 509 48.58 -43.97 -18.86
CA PRO A 509 47.69 -44.08 -20.02
C PRO A 509 47.93 -45.40 -20.77
N ALA A 510 46.84 -46.08 -21.15
CA ALA A 510 46.84 -47.29 -21.96
C ALA A 510 46.04 -47.06 -23.27
N GLU A 511 46.56 -47.61 -24.37
CA GLU A 511 45.99 -47.53 -25.72
C GLU A 511 45.04 -48.70 -26.02
N THR A 512 44.52 -48.74 -27.27
CA THR A 512 43.88 -49.89 -27.97
C THR A 512 42.47 -50.32 -27.54
N ALA A 513 41.63 -50.93 -28.40
CA ALA A 513 41.52 -50.87 -29.88
C ALA A 513 40.15 -51.43 -30.36
N ASP A 514 39.82 -51.15 -31.63
CA ASP A 514 38.97 -51.88 -32.61
C ASP A 514 37.91 -52.91 -32.18
N SER A 515 36.67 -52.68 -32.61
CA SER A 515 35.92 -53.51 -33.61
C SER A 515 34.51 -52.89 -33.82
N ASN A 516 33.92 -52.66 -35.00
CA ASN A 516 33.93 -53.28 -36.34
C ASN A 516 32.87 -54.39 -36.51
N GLU A 517 31.67 -54.03 -37.01
CA GLU A 517 30.71 -54.80 -37.84
C GLU A 517 29.37 -54.02 -37.99
N ALA A 518 28.47 -54.28 -38.95
CA ALA A 518 28.54 -54.20 -40.43
C ALA A 518 27.14 -54.54 -41.02
N GLY A 519 26.77 -53.98 -42.19
CA GLY A 519 25.52 -54.27 -42.94
C GLY A 519 24.65 -53.01 -43.20
N THR A 520 24.55 -52.45 -44.42
CA THR A 520 23.82 -52.88 -45.65
C THR A 520 22.29 -52.79 -45.51
N ASP A 521 21.50 -52.17 -46.39
CA ASP A 521 21.65 -51.66 -47.78
C ASP A 521 21.16 -50.19 -47.89
N ALA A 522 21.44 -49.31 -48.87
CA ALA A 522 21.80 -49.34 -50.31
C ALA A 522 20.63 -49.10 -51.31
N GLY A 523 20.70 -47.97 -52.05
CA GLY A 523 19.88 -47.63 -53.25
C GLY A 523 18.50 -46.98 -53.02
N ASP A 524 17.96 -46.12 -53.91
CA ASP A 524 18.54 -45.38 -55.04
C ASP A 524 17.64 -44.15 -55.44
N SER A 525 18.06 -43.33 -56.40
CA SER A 525 17.35 -42.18 -57.03
C SER A 525 16.74 -42.60 -58.42
N PRO A 526 16.14 -41.76 -59.33
CA PRO A 526 16.09 -40.28 -59.41
C PRO A 526 14.82 -39.56 -60.01
N VAL A 527 14.84 -38.21 -59.94
CA VAL A 527 14.43 -37.13 -60.90
C VAL A 527 13.40 -37.34 -62.05
N SER A 528 12.37 -36.45 -62.13
CA SER A 528 11.79 -35.73 -63.33
C SER A 528 10.36 -35.19 -63.01
N SER A 529 10.02 -33.88 -63.06
CA SER A 529 9.41 -33.09 -64.19
C SER A 529 8.09 -33.66 -64.78
N GLU A 530 7.09 -32.90 -65.29
CA GLU A 530 7.00 -31.50 -65.79
C GLU A 530 5.52 -30.99 -65.92
N ALA A 531 5.29 -29.66 -65.97
CA ALA A 531 4.19 -28.85 -66.62
C ALA A 531 2.66 -29.24 -66.58
N ASP A 532 1.65 -28.36 -66.78
CA ASP A 532 1.59 -26.89 -66.93
C ASP A 532 0.19 -26.25 -66.60
N ASP A 533 0.14 -24.90 -66.62
CA ASP A 533 -1.02 -23.96 -66.62
C ASP A 533 -1.80 -23.81 -65.27
N SER A 534 -2.65 -22.79 -64.98
CA SER A 534 -3.25 -21.76 -65.86
C SER A 534 -3.59 -20.37 -65.22
N LEU A 535 -4.10 -19.49 -66.10
CA LEU A 535 -4.59 -18.09 -65.98
C LEU A 535 -5.69 -17.88 -64.88
N ALA A 536 -5.74 -16.83 -64.03
CA ALA A 536 -5.70 -15.34 -64.21
C ALA A 536 -7.08 -14.70 -64.59
N ALA A 537 -7.50 -13.48 -64.20
CA ALA A 537 -7.12 -12.52 -63.12
C ALA A 537 -8.12 -11.31 -63.07
N THR A 538 -8.08 -10.44 -62.03
CA THR A 538 -8.60 -9.03 -61.96
C THR A 538 -10.13 -8.78 -62.13
N ASP A 539 -10.79 -7.65 -61.75
CA ASP A 539 -10.45 -6.43 -60.96
C ASP A 539 -11.72 -5.79 -60.26
N ARG A 540 -11.57 -4.59 -59.66
CA ARG A 540 -12.62 -3.69 -59.10
C ARG A 540 -13.30 -2.78 -60.18
N PRO A 541 -14.40 -2.03 -59.90
CA PRO A 541 -14.36 -0.70 -59.23
C PRO A 541 -15.60 -0.39 -58.32
N ALA A 542 -16.04 0.87 -58.16
CA ALA A 542 -17.01 1.33 -57.13
C ALA A 542 -17.83 2.60 -57.49
N GLY A 543 -18.92 2.88 -56.73
CA GLY A 543 -19.75 4.11 -56.74
C GLY A 543 -21.00 4.07 -57.65
N SER A 544 -22.08 4.85 -57.46
CA SER A 544 -22.53 5.68 -56.31
C SER A 544 -24.02 6.15 -56.49
N ASP A 545 -24.60 6.79 -55.45
CA ASP A 545 -25.68 7.82 -55.45
C ASP A 545 -27.20 7.53 -55.72
N ASP A 546 -28.01 7.80 -54.66
CA ASP A 546 -29.17 8.74 -54.55
C ASP A 546 -30.69 8.46 -54.88
N LEU A 547 -31.55 8.98 -53.96
CA LEU A 547 -32.94 9.56 -54.07
C LEU A 547 -34.16 8.68 -54.54
N THR A 548 -35.48 8.87 -54.22
CA THR A 548 -36.26 9.67 -53.22
C THR A 548 -37.77 9.27 -53.14
N SER A 549 -38.42 9.37 -51.95
CA SER A 549 -39.88 9.70 -51.70
C SER A 549 -40.99 8.76 -52.25
N THR A 550 -42.30 8.79 -51.91
CA THR A 550 -43.24 9.47 -50.95
C THR A 550 -44.05 8.38 -50.16
N GLY A 551 -44.87 8.54 -49.10
CA GLY A 551 -46.02 9.44 -48.79
C GLY A 551 -47.35 8.94 -49.45
N GLU A 552 -48.55 8.87 -48.84
CA GLU A 552 -49.08 9.04 -47.45
C GLU A 552 -50.55 8.46 -47.33
N GLU A 553 -51.39 8.87 -46.35
CA GLU A 553 -52.82 8.49 -46.04
C GLU A 553 -53.06 7.10 -45.35
N ILE A 554 -53.73 6.89 -44.19
CA ILE A 554 -54.79 7.52 -43.33
C ILE A 554 -56.24 7.05 -43.70
N THR A 555 -56.93 6.20 -42.90
CA THR A 555 -57.96 6.57 -41.89
C THR A 555 -58.59 5.35 -41.16
N ALA A 556 -58.97 5.51 -39.88
CA ALA A 556 -60.08 4.87 -39.09
C ALA A 556 -60.21 3.31 -39.00
N ASP A 557 -60.86 2.67 -38.00
CA ASP A 557 -61.71 3.15 -36.88
C ASP A 557 -61.78 2.14 -35.68
N ARG A 558 -62.33 2.58 -34.52
CA ARG A 558 -62.87 1.82 -33.34
C ARG A 558 -61.98 1.02 -32.34
N GLU A 559 -61.74 1.66 -31.19
CA GLU A 559 -62.01 1.27 -29.78
C GLU A 559 -61.86 -0.19 -29.23
N ASP A 560 -60.96 -0.30 -28.24
CA ASP A 560 -61.04 -1.01 -26.94
C ASP A 560 -61.34 -2.53 -26.79
N VAL A 561 -60.25 -3.31 -26.61
CA VAL A 561 -59.98 -4.03 -25.33
C VAL A 561 -58.46 -4.06 -25.06
N PRO A 562 -57.93 -3.45 -23.97
CA PRO A 562 -56.51 -3.55 -23.60
C PRO A 562 -56.14 -4.90 -22.95
N GLY A 563 -56.06 -5.95 -23.77
CA GLY A 563 -55.55 -7.27 -23.36
C GLY A 563 -54.03 -7.28 -23.09
N MET A 564 -53.59 -8.20 -22.23
CA MET A 564 -52.22 -8.30 -21.71
C MET A 564 -51.17 -8.76 -22.76
N GLU A 565 -50.71 -7.87 -23.65
CA GLU A 565 -49.49 -8.07 -24.46
C GLU A 565 -48.57 -6.84 -24.47
N GLU A 566 -48.07 -6.42 -23.30
CA GLU A 566 -46.84 -5.61 -23.26
C GLU A 566 -45.65 -6.46 -23.72
N ASN A 567 -45.33 -6.34 -25.01
CA ASN A 567 -44.26 -7.05 -25.70
C ASN A 567 -42.94 -7.01 -24.89
N ILE A 568 -42.30 -8.18 -24.70
CA ILE A 568 -41.07 -8.30 -23.91
C ILE A 568 -39.98 -7.35 -24.44
N PHE A 569 -39.97 -7.07 -25.75
CA PHE A 569 -39.06 -6.09 -26.35
C PHE A 569 -39.33 -4.65 -25.88
N SER A 570 -40.59 -4.20 -25.78
CA SER A 570 -40.90 -2.84 -25.28
C SER A 570 -40.60 -2.70 -23.79
N ARG A 571 -40.81 -3.76 -22.99
CA ARG A 571 -40.38 -3.82 -21.59
C ARG A 571 -38.86 -3.79 -21.43
N LEU A 572 -38.11 -4.50 -22.28
CA LEU A 572 -36.65 -4.42 -22.28
C LEU A 572 -36.16 -3.04 -22.73
N VAL A 573 -36.75 -2.44 -23.76
CA VAL A 573 -36.41 -1.09 -24.24
C VAL A 573 -36.75 -0.01 -23.20
N SER A 574 -37.87 -0.12 -22.49
CA SER A 574 -38.21 0.82 -21.41
C SER A 574 -37.30 0.67 -20.19
N GLN A 575 -36.90 -0.55 -19.84
CA GLN A 575 -35.89 -0.82 -18.81
C GLN A 575 -34.48 -0.34 -19.21
N PHE A 576 -34.06 -0.50 -20.47
CA PHE A 576 -32.82 0.10 -20.97
C PHE A 576 -32.89 1.63 -21.01
N SER A 577 -34.04 2.21 -21.34
CA SER A 577 -34.27 3.66 -21.30
C SER A 577 -34.19 4.23 -19.88
N SER A 578 -34.78 3.57 -18.88
CA SER A 578 -34.68 3.97 -17.47
C SER A 578 -33.29 3.70 -16.86
N LEU A 579 -32.55 2.69 -17.35
CA LEU A 579 -31.14 2.52 -17.01
C LEU A 579 -30.23 3.63 -17.59
N LEU A 580 -30.61 4.26 -18.70
CA LEU A 580 -29.87 5.39 -19.28
C LEU A 580 -30.26 6.75 -18.68
N LYS A 581 -31.49 6.90 -18.17
CA LYS A 581 -31.98 8.15 -17.56
C LYS A 581 -31.45 8.32 -16.13
N TYR A 582 -31.15 9.57 -15.76
CA TYR A 582 -30.95 9.95 -14.36
C TYR A 582 -32.31 9.98 -13.65
N HIS A 583 -32.38 9.30 -12.50
CA HIS A 583 -33.53 9.29 -11.60
C HIS A 583 -33.05 9.80 -10.23
N PRO A 584 -33.47 10.99 -9.77
CA PRO A 584 -32.92 11.61 -8.56
C PRO A 584 -33.17 10.79 -7.30
N ASP A 585 -34.27 10.05 -7.26
CA ASP A 585 -34.70 9.26 -6.10
C ASP A 585 -34.01 7.88 -6.01
N GLN A 586 -33.30 7.45 -7.07
CA GLN A 586 -32.63 6.15 -7.12
C GLN A 586 -31.13 6.26 -6.80
N THR A 587 -30.78 6.04 -5.53
CA THR A 587 -29.37 6.10 -5.08
C THR A 587 -28.51 4.99 -5.71
N PHE A 588 -27.65 5.36 -6.67
CA PHE A 588 -26.77 4.42 -7.36
C PHE A 588 -25.51 4.09 -6.54
N ILE A 589 -25.67 3.25 -5.52
CA ILE A 589 -24.64 2.94 -4.52
C ILE A 589 -24.31 1.43 -4.44
N PHE A 590 -23.13 1.10 -3.87
CA PHE A 590 -22.55 -0.25 -3.84
C PHE A 590 -23.41 -1.33 -3.15
N THR A 591 -24.39 -0.94 -2.34
CA THR A 591 -25.33 -1.86 -1.67
C THR A 591 -26.52 -2.26 -2.55
N THR A 592 -26.77 -1.58 -3.67
CA THR A 592 -27.89 -1.90 -4.57
C THR A 592 -27.55 -3.01 -5.56
N PRO A 593 -28.49 -3.89 -5.94
CA PRO A 593 -28.29 -4.89 -6.99
C PRO A 593 -27.89 -4.28 -8.34
N GLY A 594 -28.41 -3.08 -8.65
CA GLY A 594 -28.09 -2.34 -9.89
C GLY A 594 -26.61 -2.02 -10.03
N PHE A 595 -25.91 -1.71 -8.93
CA PHE A 595 -24.46 -1.53 -8.96
C PHE A 595 -23.72 -2.80 -9.37
N TRP A 596 -24.15 -3.98 -8.89
CA TRP A 596 -23.48 -5.24 -9.19
C TRP A 596 -23.71 -5.71 -10.63
N ILE A 597 -24.88 -5.40 -11.21
CA ILE A 597 -25.16 -5.57 -12.65
C ILE A 597 -24.26 -4.64 -13.48
N PHE A 598 -24.15 -3.36 -13.10
CA PHE A 598 -23.22 -2.43 -13.73
C PHE A 598 -21.76 -2.89 -13.62
N PHE A 599 -21.31 -3.35 -12.45
CA PHE A 599 -19.94 -3.82 -12.27
C PHE A 599 -19.63 -5.09 -13.08
N LEU A 600 -20.63 -5.95 -13.31
CA LEU A 600 -20.50 -7.07 -14.24
C LEU A 600 -20.23 -6.59 -15.68
N VAL A 601 -20.93 -5.55 -16.15
CA VAL A 601 -20.67 -4.90 -17.45
C VAL A 601 -19.29 -4.25 -17.50
N VAL A 602 -18.89 -3.51 -16.45
CA VAL A 602 -17.53 -2.92 -16.31
C VAL A 602 -16.45 -3.99 -16.48
N ILE A 603 -16.58 -5.10 -15.75
CA ILE A 603 -15.63 -6.22 -15.80
C ILE A 603 -15.68 -6.97 -17.13
N ALA A 604 -16.83 -7.02 -17.82
CA ALA A 604 -16.94 -7.59 -19.16
C ALA A 604 -16.15 -6.77 -20.19
N GLY A 605 -16.42 -5.47 -20.31
CA GLY A 605 -15.69 -4.58 -21.20
C GLY A 605 -14.20 -4.51 -20.85
N PHE A 606 -13.85 -4.50 -19.55
CA PHE A 606 -12.47 -4.58 -19.09
C PHE A 606 -11.80 -5.91 -19.51
N ALA A 607 -12.51 -7.04 -19.40
CA ALA A 607 -12.00 -8.35 -19.83
C ALA A 607 -11.77 -8.44 -21.34
N MET A 608 -12.52 -7.70 -22.15
CA MET A 608 -12.27 -7.58 -23.59
C MET A 608 -11.11 -6.61 -23.89
N LEU A 609 -11.06 -5.46 -23.21
CA LEU A 609 -10.22 -4.32 -23.61
C LEU A 609 -8.87 -4.20 -22.89
N HIS A 610 -8.63 -4.89 -21.77
CA HIS A 610 -7.39 -4.78 -20.97
C HIS A 610 -6.07 -4.98 -21.74
N ARG A 611 -6.09 -5.64 -22.91
CA ARG A 611 -4.91 -5.80 -23.78
C ARG A 611 -4.55 -4.53 -24.56
N ARG A 612 -5.49 -3.60 -24.76
CA ARG A 612 -5.31 -2.35 -25.54
C ARG A 612 -5.45 -1.16 -24.59
N ARG A 613 -4.34 -0.73 -23.97
CA ARG A 613 -4.31 0.28 -22.89
C ARG A 613 -5.20 1.50 -23.15
N ALA A 614 -5.07 2.16 -24.31
CA ALA A 614 -5.91 3.31 -24.65
C ALA A 614 -7.42 2.99 -24.62
N MET A 615 -7.86 1.89 -25.25
CA MET A 615 -9.27 1.47 -25.21
C MET A 615 -9.71 1.08 -23.79
N CYS A 616 -8.82 0.48 -22.99
CA CYS A 616 -9.07 0.15 -21.60
C CYS A 616 -9.26 1.40 -20.73
N HIS A 617 -8.43 2.43 -20.90
CA HIS A 617 -8.54 3.69 -20.16
C HIS A 617 -9.77 4.47 -20.59
N THR A 618 -10.06 4.56 -21.90
CA THR A 618 -11.30 5.18 -22.42
C THR A 618 -12.55 4.45 -21.92
N TRP A 619 -12.54 3.11 -21.86
CA TRP A 619 -13.64 2.33 -21.27
C TRP A 619 -13.83 2.63 -19.79
N LEU A 620 -12.75 2.55 -18.99
CA LEU A 620 -12.82 2.79 -17.56
C LEU A 620 -13.17 4.26 -17.22
N LEU A 621 -12.77 5.21 -18.06
CA LEU A 621 -13.23 6.61 -18.00
C LEU A 621 -14.73 6.71 -18.31
N ALA A 622 -15.20 6.14 -19.43
CA ALA A 622 -16.60 6.21 -19.85
C ALA A 622 -17.56 5.60 -18.81
N VAL A 623 -17.26 4.41 -18.27
CA VAL A 623 -18.09 3.81 -17.22
C VAL A 623 -18.01 4.58 -15.89
N SER A 624 -16.89 5.26 -15.61
CA SER A 624 -16.79 6.10 -14.41
C SER A 624 -17.58 7.40 -14.53
N LEU A 625 -17.57 8.01 -15.71
CA LEU A 625 -18.40 9.15 -16.07
C LEU A 625 -19.89 8.76 -16.00
N TYR A 626 -20.29 7.61 -16.55
CA TYR A 626 -21.65 7.08 -16.41
C TYR A 626 -22.04 6.84 -14.94
N PHE A 627 -21.16 6.22 -14.13
CA PHE A 627 -21.40 6.03 -12.69
C PHE A 627 -21.67 7.36 -11.99
N TYR A 628 -20.86 8.39 -12.27
CA TYR A 628 -21.04 9.71 -11.68
C TYR A 628 -22.32 10.41 -12.18
N TYR A 629 -22.66 10.30 -13.47
CA TYR A 629 -23.94 10.78 -14.00
C TYR A 629 -25.13 10.11 -13.29
N ARG A 630 -25.09 8.79 -13.06
CA ARG A 630 -26.13 8.08 -12.28
C ARG A 630 -26.18 8.48 -10.81
N ALA A 631 -25.09 8.98 -10.23
CA ALA A 631 -25.00 9.39 -8.83
C ALA A 631 -25.22 10.90 -8.57
N GLY A 632 -25.07 11.76 -9.58
CA GLY A 632 -25.09 13.23 -9.42
C GLY A 632 -25.55 14.03 -10.65
N GLY A 633 -26.12 13.37 -11.66
CA GLY A 633 -26.76 14.02 -12.81
C GLY A 633 -25.85 14.97 -13.59
N LEU A 634 -26.36 16.16 -13.90
CA LEU A 634 -25.68 17.17 -14.72
C LEU A 634 -24.41 17.76 -14.08
N PHE A 635 -24.16 17.54 -12.79
CA PHE A 635 -22.88 17.93 -12.16
C PHE A 635 -21.66 17.21 -12.74
N ILE A 636 -21.85 16.21 -13.62
CA ILE A 636 -20.77 15.67 -14.45
C ILE A 636 -20.06 16.76 -15.26
N ILE A 637 -20.77 17.82 -15.66
CA ILE A 637 -20.19 18.98 -16.35
C ILE A 637 -19.18 19.69 -15.44
N LEU A 638 -19.49 19.87 -14.15
CA LEU A 638 -18.57 20.46 -13.17
C LEU A 638 -17.34 19.57 -12.93
N LEU A 639 -17.52 18.24 -12.87
CA LEU A 639 -16.42 17.28 -12.74
C LEU A 639 -15.49 17.32 -13.96
N LEU A 640 -16.04 17.34 -15.18
CA LEU A 640 -15.28 17.45 -16.43
C LEU A 640 -14.56 18.80 -16.56
N LEU A 641 -15.22 19.90 -16.20
CA LEU A 641 -14.63 21.24 -16.15
C LEU A 641 -13.46 21.30 -15.15
N THR A 642 -13.67 20.78 -13.94
CA THR A 642 -12.64 20.64 -12.89
C THR A 642 -11.44 19.81 -13.38
N THR A 643 -11.71 18.73 -14.12
CA THR A 643 -10.69 17.86 -14.72
C THR A 643 -9.88 18.61 -15.77
N LEU A 644 -10.55 19.25 -16.74
CA LEU A 644 -9.91 19.99 -17.83
C LEU A 644 -9.04 21.14 -17.32
N LEU A 645 -9.54 21.92 -16.36
CA LEU A 645 -8.83 23.06 -15.80
C LEU A 645 -7.63 22.62 -14.94
N THR A 646 -7.76 21.55 -14.16
CA THR A 646 -6.62 20.98 -13.40
C THR A 646 -5.55 20.42 -14.32
N TRP A 647 -5.94 19.74 -15.41
CA TRP A 647 -5.02 19.23 -16.41
C TRP A 647 -4.25 20.34 -17.13
N PHE A 648 -4.98 21.36 -17.63
CA PHE A 648 -4.41 22.51 -18.32
C PHE A 648 -3.46 23.30 -17.42
N THR A 649 -3.89 23.67 -16.21
CA THR A 649 -3.05 24.44 -15.26
C THR A 649 -1.82 23.65 -14.80
N ALA A 650 -1.90 22.33 -14.65
CA ALA A 650 -0.73 21.49 -14.38
C ALA A 650 0.25 21.48 -15.57
N ILE A 651 -0.22 21.34 -16.81
CA ILE A 651 0.60 21.41 -18.02
C ILE A 651 1.31 22.77 -18.15
N MET A 652 0.61 23.87 -17.83
CA MET A 652 1.18 25.22 -17.85
C MET A 652 2.13 25.48 -16.68
N THR A 653 1.86 24.92 -15.50
CA THR A 653 2.79 24.89 -14.36
C THR A 653 4.08 24.19 -14.72
N ASP A 654 4.01 23.04 -15.40
CA ASP A 654 5.18 22.25 -15.78
C ASP A 654 6.02 22.93 -16.86
N ARG A 655 5.36 23.48 -17.91
CA ARG A 655 5.97 24.27 -19.00
C ARG A 655 6.59 25.60 -18.57
N SER A 656 6.16 26.19 -17.45
CA SER A 656 6.63 27.50 -17.02
C SER A 656 8.07 27.45 -16.48
N GLY A 657 9.06 27.89 -17.25
CA GLY A 657 10.47 27.90 -16.82
C GLY A 657 10.73 28.77 -15.58
N GLY A 658 10.01 29.90 -15.44
CA GLY A 658 10.15 30.81 -14.31
C GLY A 658 9.35 30.38 -13.06
N ARG A 659 9.98 30.49 -11.87
CA ARG A 659 9.37 30.17 -10.57
C ARG A 659 8.07 30.95 -10.29
N GLY A 660 7.97 32.19 -10.81
CA GLY A 660 6.75 33.00 -10.76
C GLY A 660 5.61 32.41 -11.60
N GLY A 661 5.89 31.97 -12.83
CA GLY A 661 4.89 31.32 -13.70
C GLY A 661 4.38 30.01 -13.11
N LYS A 662 5.26 29.14 -12.58
CA LYS A 662 4.86 27.93 -11.84
C LYS A 662 3.92 28.27 -10.68
N ARG A 663 4.22 29.33 -9.93
CA ARG A 663 3.42 29.77 -8.77
C ARG A 663 2.07 30.35 -9.19
N PHE A 664 2.02 31.13 -10.28
CA PHE A 664 0.77 31.67 -10.81
C PHE A 664 -0.21 30.55 -11.18
N TRP A 665 0.19 29.61 -12.05
CA TRP A 665 -0.71 28.55 -12.52
C TRP A 665 -1.20 27.63 -11.39
N MET A 666 -0.34 27.32 -10.41
CA MET A 666 -0.75 26.59 -9.21
C MET A 666 -1.75 27.39 -8.37
N ILE A 667 -1.52 28.68 -8.11
CA ILE A 667 -2.41 29.52 -7.31
C ILE A 667 -3.76 29.70 -8.00
N SER A 668 -3.79 29.98 -9.30
CA SER A 668 -5.03 30.11 -10.08
C SER A 668 -5.87 28.83 -10.02
N ASN A 669 -5.24 27.65 -10.09
CA ASN A 669 -5.93 26.37 -9.93
C ASN A 669 -6.44 26.15 -8.50
N ILE A 670 -5.66 26.50 -7.47
CA ILE A 670 -6.10 26.42 -6.06
C ILE A 670 -7.31 27.34 -5.81
N ILE A 671 -7.27 28.57 -6.31
CA ILE A 671 -8.38 29.54 -6.18
C ILE A 671 -9.63 29.00 -6.87
N LEU A 672 -9.50 28.43 -8.07
CA LEU A 672 -10.64 27.89 -8.82
C LEU A 672 -11.26 26.65 -8.15
N LEU A 673 -10.41 25.71 -7.73
CA LEU A 673 -10.83 24.47 -7.04
C LEU A 673 -11.49 24.76 -5.68
N LEU A 674 -10.90 25.64 -4.87
CA LEU A 674 -11.49 26.06 -3.61
C LEU A 674 -12.69 27.00 -3.81
N GLY A 675 -12.75 27.75 -4.92
CA GLY A 675 -13.87 28.59 -5.30
C GLY A 675 -15.13 27.75 -5.57
N PHE A 676 -15.05 26.74 -6.43
CA PHE A 676 -16.15 25.80 -6.67
C PHE A 676 -16.58 25.09 -5.38
N LEU A 677 -15.63 24.57 -4.59
CA LEU A 677 -15.96 23.91 -3.31
C LEU A 677 -16.64 24.88 -2.32
N SER A 678 -16.18 26.13 -2.23
CA SER A 678 -16.74 27.11 -1.29
C SER A 678 -18.11 27.62 -1.73
N TYR A 679 -18.32 27.80 -3.03
CA TYR A 679 -19.62 28.12 -3.60
C TYR A 679 -20.64 27.01 -3.30
N PHE A 680 -20.36 25.77 -3.68
CA PHE A 680 -21.33 24.68 -3.55
C PHE A 680 -21.51 24.19 -2.11
N LYS A 681 -20.50 24.28 -1.23
CA LYS A 681 -20.58 23.75 0.14
C LYS A 681 -20.72 24.82 1.23
N TYR A 682 -20.17 26.03 1.09
CA TYR A 682 -20.11 27.00 2.18
C TYR A 682 -20.90 28.30 1.95
N ALA A 683 -21.48 28.54 0.76
CA ALA A 683 -22.20 29.79 0.47
C ALA A 683 -23.35 30.05 1.46
N GLY A 684 -24.23 29.07 1.68
CA GLY A 684 -25.32 29.17 2.67
C GLY A 684 -24.80 29.47 4.07
N PHE A 685 -23.88 28.65 4.57
CA PHE A 685 -23.25 28.83 5.89
C PHE A 685 -22.60 30.21 6.09
N PHE A 686 -21.89 30.74 5.08
CA PHE A 686 -21.31 32.09 5.15
C PHE A 686 -22.40 33.17 5.12
N THR A 687 -23.44 33.02 4.29
CA THR A 687 -24.59 33.94 4.26
C THR A 687 -25.33 33.94 5.60
N GLU A 688 -25.64 32.79 6.18
CA GLU A 688 -26.25 32.64 7.50
C GLU A 688 -25.37 33.26 8.60
N THR A 689 -24.07 33.01 8.57
CA THR A 689 -23.11 33.59 9.53
C THR A 689 -23.06 35.11 9.42
N ILE A 690 -23.05 35.67 8.21
CA ILE A 690 -23.05 37.13 7.99
C ILE A 690 -24.39 37.73 8.43
N ASN A 691 -25.52 37.13 8.06
CA ASN A 691 -26.85 37.55 8.50
C ASN A 691 -26.97 37.54 10.03
N SER A 692 -26.46 36.51 10.70
CA SER A 692 -26.48 36.41 12.17
C SER A 692 -25.51 37.35 12.88
N LEU A 693 -24.39 37.74 12.28
CA LEU A 693 -23.38 38.62 12.89
C LEU A 693 -23.61 40.11 12.62
N PHE A 694 -24.24 40.46 11.50
CA PHE A 694 -24.44 41.84 11.05
C PHE A 694 -25.92 42.23 10.90
N HIS A 695 -26.84 41.35 11.29
CA HIS A 695 -28.30 41.52 11.16
C HIS A 695 -28.76 41.84 9.73
N THR A 696 -28.08 41.27 8.74
CA THR A 696 -28.39 41.43 7.31
C THR A 696 -29.34 40.34 6.78
N SER A 697 -29.90 40.55 5.60
CA SER A 697 -30.85 39.67 4.92
C SER A 697 -30.34 39.17 3.55
N PHE A 698 -29.04 38.86 3.44
CA PHE A 698 -28.49 38.28 2.23
C PHE A 698 -29.06 36.88 1.97
N VAL A 699 -29.24 36.52 0.70
CA VAL A 699 -29.74 35.21 0.27
C VAL A 699 -28.77 34.63 -0.75
N ALA A 700 -28.20 33.47 -0.45
CA ALA A 700 -27.42 32.71 -1.43
C ALA A 700 -28.35 32.25 -2.57
N ARG A 701 -27.92 32.39 -3.82
CA ARG A 701 -28.68 31.96 -5.01
C ARG A 701 -27.80 31.07 -5.88
N ASP A 702 -28.39 30.07 -6.52
CA ASP A 702 -27.67 29.27 -7.49
C ASP A 702 -27.52 29.99 -8.84
N ILE A 703 -26.36 30.60 -9.01
CA ILE A 703 -25.91 31.28 -10.23
C ILE A 703 -25.95 30.33 -11.43
N PHE A 704 -25.67 29.03 -11.27
CA PHE A 704 -25.74 28.07 -12.38
C PHE A 704 -27.17 27.86 -12.87
N SER A 705 -28.14 27.68 -11.96
CA SER A 705 -29.56 27.66 -12.29
C SER A 705 -30.03 28.99 -12.90
N VAL A 706 -29.62 30.14 -12.35
CA VAL A 706 -29.94 31.47 -12.95
C VAL A 706 -29.44 31.57 -14.39
N TRP A 707 -28.18 31.18 -14.65
CA TRP A 707 -27.56 31.28 -15.97
C TRP A 707 -28.17 30.26 -16.95
N SER A 708 -28.48 29.05 -16.47
CA SER A 708 -29.17 28.02 -17.28
C SER A 708 -30.57 28.47 -17.68
N ASN A 709 -31.36 28.97 -16.71
CA ASN A 709 -32.71 29.45 -16.96
C ASN A 709 -32.70 30.63 -17.95
N SER A 710 -31.73 31.54 -17.81
CA SER A 710 -31.58 32.72 -18.67
C SER A 710 -31.11 32.42 -20.10
N LEU A 711 -30.34 31.35 -20.34
CA LEU A 711 -29.79 31.03 -21.67
C LEU A 711 -30.53 29.90 -22.40
N PHE A 712 -31.10 28.94 -21.66
CA PHE A 712 -31.70 27.73 -22.22
C PHE A 712 -33.21 27.60 -21.90
N GLY A 713 -33.82 28.62 -21.26
CA GLY A 713 -35.24 28.61 -20.93
C GLY A 713 -35.64 27.54 -19.90
N THR A 714 -34.68 27.04 -19.12
CA THR A 714 -34.91 26.02 -18.08
C THR A 714 -35.62 26.60 -16.86
N ASN A 715 -36.20 25.72 -16.03
CA ASN A 715 -36.96 26.08 -14.82
C ASN A 715 -36.31 25.51 -13.55
N PHE A 716 -34.99 25.60 -13.42
CA PHE A 716 -34.28 25.14 -12.22
C PHE A 716 -34.49 26.09 -11.03
N ASN A 717 -34.59 25.55 -9.81
CA ASN A 717 -34.78 26.37 -8.61
C ASN A 717 -33.49 27.14 -8.25
N VAL A 718 -33.56 28.47 -8.30
CA VAL A 718 -32.45 29.38 -8.05
C VAL A 718 -32.20 29.70 -6.57
N THR A 719 -33.05 29.27 -5.63
CA THR A 719 -32.87 29.55 -4.19
C THR A 719 -31.95 28.55 -3.49
N ASN A 720 -31.86 27.31 -4.00
CA ASN A 720 -31.22 26.21 -3.29
C ASN A 720 -29.98 25.73 -4.07
N ILE A 721 -28.78 26.04 -3.56
CA ILE A 721 -27.53 25.54 -4.13
C ILE A 721 -27.41 24.04 -3.79
N ILE A 722 -27.60 23.17 -4.79
CA ILE A 722 -27.49 21.72 -4.61
C ILE A 722 -26.00 21.33 -4.59
N LEU A 723 -25.56 20.66 -3.52
CA LEU A 723 -24.18 20.22 -3.36
C LEU A 723 -23.86 19.03 -4.29
N PRO A 724 -22.82 19.13 -5.16
CA PRO A 724 -22.45 18.03 -6.04
C PRO A 724 -21.81 16.86 -5.28
N VAL A 725 -22.37 15.66 -5.45
CA VAL A 725 -21.90 14.41 -4.84
C VAL A 725 -20.40 14.22 -5.09
N GLY A 726 -19.60 14.02 -4.04
CA GLY A 726 -18.16 13.78 -4.14
C GLY A 726 -17.27 15.02 -4.39
N ILE A 727 -17.81 16.25 -4.51
CA ILE A 727 -17.02 17.48 -4.76
C ILE A 727 -15.87 17.68 -3.77
N SER A 728 -16.08 17.31 -2.51
CA SER A 728 -15.08 17.41 -1.44
C SER A 728 -13.89 16.46 -1.65
N PHE A 729 -14.09 15.33 -2.34
CA PHE A 729 -13.07 14.30 -2.59
C PHE A 729 -12.30 14.58 -3.88
N PHE A 730 -12.97 14.84 -5.02
CA PHE A 730 -12.25 15.10 -6.27
C PHE A 730 -11.50 16.44 -6.25
N THR A 731 -12.02 17.46 -5.56
CA THR A 731 -11.27 18.70 -5.29
C THR A 731 -9.96 18.43 -4.56
N PHE A 732 -9.95 17.55 -3.56
CA PHE A 732 -8.74 17.20 -2.79
C PHE A 732 -7.73 16.39 -3.63
N GLN A 733 -8.21 15.50 -4.50
CA GLN A 733 -7.35 14.78 -5.47
C GLN A 733 -6.71 15.75 -6.48
N ALA A 734 -7.50 16.65 -7.07
CA ALA A 734 -7.06 17.68 -8.02
C ALA A 734 -6.04 18.66 -7.40
N LEU A 735 -6.31 19.17 -6.20
CA LEU A 735 -5.38 20.00 -5.42
C LEU A 735 -4.05 19.27 -5.18
N SER A 736 -4.08 18.01 -4.74
CA SER A 736 -2.87 17.25 -4.42
C SER A 736 -1.94 17.08 -5.63
N TYR A 737 -2.51 16.76 -6.80
CA TYR A 737 -1.78 16.63 -8.06
C TYR A 737 -1.17 17.98 -8.51
N SER A 738 -1.98 19.04 -8.54
CA SER A 738 -1.53 20.38 -8.94
C SER A 738 -0.38 20.90 -8.05
N ILE A 739 -0.48 20.68 -6.74
CA ILE A 739 0.55 21.06 -5.76
C ILE A 739 1.82 20.20 -5.90
N ASP A 740 1.70 18.90 -6.19
CA ASP A 740 2.87 18.03 -6.33
C ASP A 740 3.60 18.19 -7.68
N VAL A 741 2.89 18.56 -8.75
CA VAL A 741 3.48 19.05 -10.01
C VAL A 741 4.23 20.37 -9.78
N TYR A 742 3.63 21.34 -9.08
CA TYR A 742 4.32 22.59 -8.70
C TYR A 742 5.58 22.35 -7.85
N ARG A 743 5.53 21.37 -6.94
CA ARG A 743 6.66 20.96 -6.10
C ARG A 743 7.73 20.15 -6.85
N GLY A 744 7.54 19.82 -8.13
CA GLY A 744 8.47 19.01 -8.92
C GLY A 744 8.56 17.54 -8.47
N ARG A 745 7.56 17.03 -7.75
CA ARG A 745 7.51 15.64 -7.25
C ARG A 745 7.07 14.65 -8.32
N MET A 746 6.41 15.14 -9.37
CA MET A 746 6.01 14.41 -10.56
C MET A 746 5.87 15.40 -11.73
N ALA A 747 6.08 14.94 -12.96
CA ALA A 747 5.76 15.71 -14.16
C ALA A 747 4.24 15.79 -14.38
N ALA A 748 3.77 16.77 -15.15
CA ALA A 748 2.37 16.84 -15.55
C ALA A 748 2.05 15.74 -16.58
N GLU A 749 0.99 14.97 -16.33
CA GLU A 749 0.51 13.95 -17.27
C GLU A 749 -0.03 14.63 -18.55
N ARG A 750 0.44 14.17 -19.70
CA ARG A 750 0.21 14.79 -21.00
C ARG A 750 -0.96 14.18 -21.75
N ASN A 751 -1.35 12.95 -21.40
CA ASN A 751 -2.57 12.33 -21.91
C ASN A 751 -3.78 12.77 -21.07
N PHE A 752 -4.71 13.52 -21.68
CA PHE A 752 -5.94 13.96 -21.01
C PHE A 752 -6.81 12.78 -20.54
N THR A 753 -6.93 11.71 -21.33
CA THR A 753 -7.72 10.52 -20.98
C THR A 753 -7.16 9.83 -19.72
N ASP A 754 -5.84 9.80 -19.57
CA ASP A 754 -5.18 9.19 -18.41
C ASP A 754 -5.36 10.04 -17.15
N PHE A 755 -5.23 11.36 -17.28
CA PHE A 755 -5.50 12.29 -16.18
C PHE A 755 -6.98 12.26 -15.75
N ALA A 756 -7.90 12.28 -16.72
CA ALA A 756 -9.33 12.20 -16.48
C ALA A 756 -9.68 10.89 -15.79
N PHE A 757 -9.20 9.74 -16.29
CA PHE A 757 -9.44 8.45 -15.66
C PHE A 757 -8.96 8.41 -14.19
N TYR A 758 -7.78 8.95 -13.88
CA TYR A 758 -7.32 9.09 -12.49
C TYR A 758 -8.31 9.87 -11.61
N LEU A 759 -8.75 11.05 -12.06
CA LEU A 759 -9.57 11.95 -11.25
C LEU A 759 -11.04 11.47 -11.14
N THR A 760 -11.55 10.75 -12.16
CA THR A 760 -12.92 10.25 -12.18
C THR A 760 -13.07 8.81 -11.69
N PHE A 761 -12.01 8.08 -11.32
CA PHE A 761 -12.07 6.63 -11.09
C PHE A 761 -13.19 6.22 -10.10
N PHE A 762 -14.25 5.56 -10.59
CA PHE A 762 -15.51 5.44 -9.83
C PHE A 762 -15.40 4.80 -8.43
N PRO A 763 -14.53 3.81 -8.15
CA PRO A 763 -14.45 3.23 -6.81
C PRO A 763 -13.96 4.22 -5.76
N GLN A 764 -13.19 5.24 -6.15
CA GLN A 764 -12.70 6.28 -5.23
C GLN A 764 -13.48 7.60 -5.27
N LEU A 765 -14.23 7.86 -6.35
CA LEU A 765 -14.71 9.19 -6.71
C LEU A 765 -15.64 9.85 -5.67
N VAL A 766 -16.61 9.11 -5.13
CA VAL A 766 -17.64 9.73 -4.26
C VAL A 766 -17.21 9.84 -2.81
N ALA A 767 -16.76 8.73 -2.20
CA ALA A 767 -16.36 8.68 -0.79
C ALA A 767 -15.21 7.68 -0.53
N GLY A 768 -14.36 7.40 -1.52
CA GLY A 768 -13.29 6.41 -1.35
C GLY A 768 -12.03 6.97 -0.69
N PRO A 769 -10.96 6.16 -0.62
CA PRO A 769 -9.66 6.66 -0.19
C PRO A 769 -9.20 7.82 -1.10
N ILE A 770 -8.75 8.92 -0.52
CA ILE A 770 -8.17 10.06 -1.25
C ILE A 770 -6.76 9.65 -1.73
N VAL A 771 -6.68 9.08 -2.93
CA VAL A 771 -5.43 8.57 -3.52
C VAL A 771 -4.66 9.67 -4.23
N ARG A 772 -3.33 9.56 -4.20
CA ARG A 772 -2.43 10.51 -4.88
C ARG A 772 -2.14 10.05 -6.30
N ALA A 773 -2.04 10.98 -7.24
CA ALA A 773 -1.66 10.69 -8.62
C ALA A 773 -0.34 9.90 -8.72
N SER A 774 0.64 10.19 -7.85
CA SER A 774 1.91 9.47 -7.75
C SER A 774 1.80 8.02 -7.22
N GLU A 775 0.70 7.66 -6.56
CA GLU A 775 0.39 6.28 -6.11
C GLU A 775 -0.47 5.54 -7.15
N PHE A 776 -1.31 6.26 -7.91
CA PHE A 776 -2.27 5.68 -8.87
C PHE A 776 -1.73 5.56 -10.31
N MET A 777 -1.21 6.66 -10.89
CA MET A 777 -0.81 6.71 -12.30
C MET A 777 0.27 5.68 -12.71
N PRO A 778 1.26 5.31 -11.86
CA PRO A 778 2.18 4.23 -12.20
C PRO A 778 1.50 2.88 -12.44
N GLN A 779 0.37 2.61 -11.75
CA GLN A 779 -0.38 1.36 -11.88
C GLN A 779 -1.08 1.23 -13.24
N MET A 780 -1.45 2.37 -13.86
CA MET A 780 -2.04 2.43 -15.20
C MET A 780 -1.07 2.02 -16.32
N ARG A 781 0.23 1.88 -16.03
CA ARG A 781 1.27 1.55 -17.01
C ARG A 781 1.72 0.08 -16.93
N GLY A 782 1.17 -0.70 -15.99
CA GLY A 782 1.49 -2.11 -15.76
C GLY A 782 0.54 -3.10 -16.44
N ASP A 783 0.58 -4.36 -15.98
CA ASP A 783 -0.31 -5.43 -16.44
C ASP A 783 -1.48 -5.65 -15.47
N TYR A 784 -2.71 -5.62 -15.99
CA TYR A 784 -3.96 -5.77 -15.24
C TYR A 784 -4.27 -7.19 -14.76
N THR A 785 -3.26 -7.93 -14.28
CA THR A 785 -3.46 -9.29 -13.76
C THR A 785 -3.19 -9.35 -12.27
N ILE A 786 -4.09 -10.02 -11.54
CA ILE A 786 -3.99 -10.21 -10.08
C ILE A 786 -3.69 -11.67 -9.76
N SER A 787 -2.99 -11.94 -8.66
CA SER A 787 -2.84 -13.31 -8.14
C SER A 787 -4.19 -13.89 -7.68
N ARG A 788 -4.26 -15.22 -7.48
CA ARG A 788 -5.45 -15.84 -6.85
C ARG A 788 -5.66 -15.30 -5.42
N ASN A 789 -4.56 -14.96 -4.73
CA ASN A 789 -4.62 -14.44 -3.37
C ASN A 789 -5.19 -13.02 -3.33
N GLU A 790 -4.82 -12.16 -4.29
CA GLU A 790 -5.41 -10.82 -4.45
C GLU A 790 -6.88 -10.88 -4.88
N PHE A 791 -7.27 -11.82 -5.74
CA PHE A 791 -8.69 -12.07 -6.04
C PHE A 791 -9.48 -12.43 -4.77
N GLY A 792 -8.99 -13.41 -3.99
CA GLY A 792 -9.60 -13.79 -2.72
C GLY A 792 -9.62 -12.65 -1.69
N HIS A 793 -8.62 -11.77 -1.71
CA HIS A 793 -8.56 -10.60 -0.84
C HIS A 793 -9.57 -9.51 -1.25
N GLY A 794 -9.68 -9.21 -2.55
CA GLY A 794 -10.65 -8.25 -3.07
C GLY A 794 -12.10 -8.69 -2.80
N LEU A 795 -12.40 -9.97 -3.03
CA LEU A 795 -13.68 -10.57 -2.68
C LEU A 795 -13.95 -10.55 -1.17
N PHE A 796 -12.95 -10.86 -0.33
CA PHE A 796 -13.05 -10.75 1.13
C PHE A 796 -13.40 -9.33 1.57
N LEU A 797 -12.76 -8.31 0.99
CA LEU A 797 -13.03 -6.90 1.33
C LEU A 797 -14.45 -6.49 0.91
N ILE A 798 -14.92 -6.89 -0.28
CA ILE A 798 -16.29 -6.67 -0.73
C ILE A 798 -17.29 -7.31 0.26
N VAL A 799 -17.12 -8.59 0.59
CA VAL A 799 -18.02 -9.34 1.50
C VAL A 799 -18.01 -8.73 2.90
N GLN A 800 -16.82 -8.42 3.46
CA GLN A 800 -16.68 -7.78 4.76
C GLN A 800 -17.33 -6.38 4.78
N GLY A 801 -17.15 -5.60 3.72
CA GLY A 801 -17.68 -4.24 3.63
C GLY A 801 -19.19 -4.17 3.49
N LEU A 802 -19.79 -5.08 2.70
CA LEU A 802 -21.24 -5.23 2.59
C LEU A 802 -21.86 -5.64 3.94
N ILE A 803 -21.26 -6.60 4.65
CA ILE A 803 -21.70 -6.99 6.00
C ILE A 803 -21.64 -5.81 6.98
N LYS A 804 -20.51 -5.07 7.02
CA LYS A 804 -20.38 -3.89 7.89
C LYS A 804 -21.46 -2.84 7.64
N LYS A 805 -21.74 -2.53 6.36
CA LYS A 805 -22.75 -1.53 5.98
C LYS A 805 -24.16 -2.03 6.29
N MET A 806 -24.58 -3.12 5.64
CA MET A 806 -25.99 -3.53 5.61
C MET A 806 -26.45 -4.32 6.84
N LEU A 807 -25.58 -5.15 7.44
CA LEU A 807 -25.96 -5.99 8.59
C LEU A 807 -25.66 -5.31 9.94
N ILE A 808 -24.58 -4.51 10.02
CA ILE A 808 -24.23 -3.80 11.25
C ILE A 808 -24.75 -2.36 11.20
N SER A 809 -24.14 -1.48 10.41
CA SER A 809 -24.42 -0.03 10.42
C SER A 809 -25.89 0.31 10.23
N ASP A 810 -26.50 -0.17 9.15
CA ASP A 810 -27.85 0.28 8.77
C ASP A 810 -28.91 -0.24 9.75
N PHE A 811 -28.75 -1.47 10.24
CA PHE A 811 -29.62 -2.06 11.26
C PHE A 811 -29.55 -1.32 12.61
N ILE A 812 -28.35 -0.97 13.09
CA ILE A 812 -28.22 -0.21 14.35
C ILE A 812 -28.67 1.26 14.20
N SER A 813 -28.54 1.83 12.99
CA SER A 813 -29.05 3.16 12.63
C SER A 813 -30.57 3.23 12.80
N THR A 814 -31.30 2.44 12.01
CA THR A 814 -32.77 2.49 11.96
C THR A 814 -33.43 1.85 13.18
N GLY A 815 -32.79 0.85 13.79
CA GLY A 815 -33.30 0.16 14.97
C GLY A 815 -33.29 1.02 16.24
N PHE A 816 -32.35 1.95 16.37
CA PHE A 816 -32.16 2.71 17.62
C PHE A 816 -31.55 4.10 17.43
N ILE A 817 -30.38 4.20 16.79
CA ILE A 817 -29.52 5.39 16.87
C ILE A 817 -30.22 6.62 16.29
N ASP A 818 -30.85 6.51 15.12
CA ASP A 818 -31.51 7.65 14.48
C ASP A 818 -32.64 8.20 15.37
N ARG A 819 -33.47 7.33 15.94
CA ARG A 819 -34.58 7.69 16.83
C ARG A 819 -34.12 8.51 18.04
N VAL A 820 -32.99 8.13 18.66
CA VAL A 820 -32.44 8.82 19.84
C VAL A 820 -31.73 10.12 19.47
N PHE A 821 -31.02 10.18 18.34
CA PHE A 821 -30.36 11.41 17.91
C PHE A 821 -31.30 12.48 17.37
N ASP A 822 -32.43 12.07 16.79
CA ASP A 822 -33.39 13.00 16.19
C ASP A 822 -34.35 13.57 17.27
N ALA A 823 -34.62 12.82 18.35
CA ALA A 823 -35.44 13.25 19.49
C ALA A 823 -34.81 12.96 20.87
N PRO A 824 -33.61 13.48 21.21
CA PRO A 824 -32.88 13.11 22.42
C PRO A 824 -33.59 13.46 23.74
N ALA A 825 -34.54 14.40 23.71
CA ALA A 825 -35.29 14.88 24.87
C ALA A 825 -36.20 13.81 25.52
N ILE A 826 -36.69 12.82 24.76
CA ILE A 826 -37.64 11.81 25.27
C ILE A 826 -36.96 10.51 25.74
N TYR A 827 -35.63 10.41 25.61
CA TYR A 827 -34.84 9.24 26.01
C TYR A 827 -34.01 9.54 27.26
N SER A 828 -33.74 8.53 28.08
CA SER A 828 -32.90 8.67 29.27
C SER A 828 -31.43 8.97 28.92
N GLY A 829 -30.65 9.41 29.91
CA GLY A 829 -29.20 9.57 29.78
C GLY A 829 -28.46 8.28 29.42
N PHE A 830 -29.01 7.12 29.83
CA PHE A 830 -28.46 5.81 29.46
C PHE A 830 -28.68 5.49 27.98
N GLU A 831 -29.88 5.75 27.45
CA GLU A 831 -30.20 5.54 26.04
C GLU A 831 -29.45 6.51 25.13
N ASN A 832 -29.37 7.79 25.51
CA ASN A 832 -28.53 8.78 24.83
C ASN A 832 -27.05 8.33 24.80
N LEU A 833 -26.50 7.86 25.92
CA LEU A 833 -25.12 7.36 25.97
C LEU A 833 -24.92 6.08 25.12
N MET A 834 -25.87 5.14 25.14
CA MET A 834 -25.84 3.97 24.27
C MET A 834 -25.93 4.35 22.79
N ALA A 835 -26.74 5.34 22.43
CA ALA A 835 -26.85 5.83 21.05
C ALA A 835 -25.55 6.49 20.58
N VAL A 836 -24.84 7.23 21.45
CA VAL A 836 -23.52 7.81 21.14
C VAL A 836 -22.46 6.73 20.90
N TYR A 837 -22.44 5.65 21.69
CA TYR A 837 -21.57 4.50 21.40
C TYR A 837 -22.00 3.74 20.13
N GLY A 838 -23.30 3.51 19.96
CA GLY A 838 -23.87 2.89 18.76
C GLY A 838 -23.47 3.66 17.49
N TYR A 839 -23.60 4.98 17.50
CA TYR A 839 -23.18 5.84 16.39
C TYR A 839 -21.67 5.75 16.13
N GLY A 840 -20.86 5.65 17.19
CA GLY A 840 -19.42 5.38 17.07
C GLY A 840 -19.12 4.09 16.29
N LEU A 841 -19.87 3.02 16.53
CA LEU A 841 -19.77 1.80 15.72
C LEU A 841 -20.33 2.01 14.30
N GLN A 842 -21.47 2.68 14.18
CA GLN A 842 -22.15 2.94 12.90
C GLN A 842 -21.24 3.69 11.92
N ILE A 843 -20.69 4.85 12.29
CA ILE A 843 -19.83 5.65 11.42
C ILE A 843 -18.55 4.89 11.00
N TYR A 844 -18.02 4.02 11.87
CA TYR A 844 -16.93 3.14 11.51
C TYR A 844 -17.36 2.04 10.52
N CYS A 845 -18.50 1.41 10.74
CA CYS A 845 -18.99 0.30 9.90
C CYS A 845 -19.51 0.79 8.53
N ASP A 846 -20.21 1.91 8.46
CA ASP A 846 -20.63 2.57 7.22
C ASP A 846 -19.40 2.90 6.34
N PHE A 847 -18.47 3.68 6.88
CA PHE A 847 -17.40 4.27 6.09
C PHE A 847 -16.22 3.32 5.86
N SER A 848 -15.88 2.45 6.82
CA SER A 848 -14.96 1.34 6.54
C SER A 848 -15.61 0.24 5.70
N GLY A 849 -16.94 0.14 5.68
CA GLY A 849 -17.69 -0.72 4.76
C GLY A 849 -17.58 -0.23 3.31
N TYR A 850 -17.89 1.05 3.07
CA TYR A 850 -17.70 1.70 1.77
C TYR A 850 -16.27 1.53 1.25
N THR A 851 -15.27 1.86 2.09
CA THR A 851 -13.88 1.85 1.65
C THR A 851 -13.30 0.44 1.48
N ASP A 852 -13.74 -0.56 2.25
CA ASP A 852 -13.40 -1.96 1.97
C ASP A 852 -13.96 -2.39 0.58
N ILE A 853 -15.22 -2.08 0.28
CA ILE A 853 -15.82 -2.40 -1.04
C ILE A 853 -15.07 -1.68 -2.16
N ALA A 854 -14.79 -0.39 -2.02
CA ALA A 854 -14.03 0.41 -2.98
C ALA A 854 -12.65 -0.19 -3.30
N ILE A 855 -11.90 -0.56 -2.26
CA ILE A 855 -10.56 -1.18 -2.39
C ILE A 855 -10.69 -2.56 -3.05
N GLY A 856 -11.69 -3.36 -2.68
CA GLY A 856 -11.93 -4.68 -3.27
C GLY A 856 -12.33 -4.63 -4.74
N VAL A 857 -13.26 -3.74 -5.11
CA VAL A 857 -13.70 -3.48 -6.50
C VAL A 857 -12.54 -2.99 -7.37
N ALA A 858 -11.74 -2.04 -6.87
CA ALA A 858 -10.53 -1.58 -7.55
C ALA A 858 -9.50 -2.72 -7.73
N LEU A 859 -9.30 -3.55 -6.71
CA LEU A 859 -8.36 -4.68 -6.76
C LEU A 859 -8.81 -5.77 -7.75
N LEU A 860 -10.11 -6.01 -7.92
CA LEU A 860 -10.62 -6.89 -8.98
C LEU A 860 -10.35 -6.34 -10.40
N MET A 861 -10.22 -5.03 -10.55
CA MET A 861 -9.72 -4.36 -11.77
C MET A 861 -8.18 -4.19 -11.79
N GLY A 862 -7.45 -4.74 -10.82
CA GLY A 862 -5.98 -4.70 -10.74
C GLY A 862 -5.37 -3.44 -10.10
N PHE A 863 -6.18 -2.47 -9.69
CA PHE A 863 -5.73 -1.23 -9.04
C PHE A 863 -5.68 -1.39 -7.52
N ARG A 864 -4.54 -1.04 -6.90
CA ARG A 864 -4.31 -1.17 -5.46
C ARG A 864 -4.45 0.20 -4.80
N LEU A 865 -5.60 0.42 -4.16
CA LEU A 865 -5.91 1.63 -3.39
C LEU A 865 -5.43 1.50 -1.92
N PRO A 866 -5.06 2.60 -1.24
CA PRO A 866 -4.57 2.58 0.13
C PRO A 866 -5.68 2.33 1.16
N LEU A 867 -5.35 1.61 2.24
CA LEU A 867 -6.25 1.37 3.38
C LEU A 867 -6.64 2.68 4.07
N ASN A 868 -7.94 2.89 4.29
CA ASN A 868 -8.45 4.08 4.97
C ASN A 868 -8.64 3.93 6.49
N PHE A 869 -8.64 2.69 7.03
CA PHE A 869 -8.90 2.41 8.44
C PHE A 869 -8.00 1.32 9.03
N ASN A 870 -7.62 1.45 10.31
CA ASN A 870 -6.82 0.44 11.04
C ASN A 870 -7.24 0.29 12.52
N SER A 871 -8.43 -0.28 12.74
CA SER A 871 -9.06 -0.50 14.07
C SER A 871 -9.02 0.75 14.98
N PRO A 872 -9.60 1.91 14.55
CA PRO A 872 -9.44 3.21 15.20
C PRO A 872 -9.66 3.27 16.71
N TYR A 873 -10.72 2.65 17.26
CA TYR A 873 -10.97 2.65 18.72
C TYR A 873 -9.98 1.83 19.56
N LYS A 874 -8.91 1.28 18.97
CA LYS A 874 -7.73 0.75 19.68
C LYS A 874 -6.64 1.80 19.96
N ALA A 875 -6.89 3.06 19.58
CA ALA A 875 -5.93 4.14 19.76
C ALA A 875 -5.67 4.43 21.25
N VAL A 876 -4.39 4.54 21.62
CA VAL A 876 -3.97 4.86 23.00
C VAL A 876 -3.98 6.37 23.31
N ASN A 877 -4.06 7.21 22.28
CA ASN A 877 -4.17 8.67 22.33
C ASN A 877 -4.77 9.21 21.02
N VAL A 878 -5.08 10.51 20.96
CA VAL A 878 -5.77 11.14 19.82
C VAL A 878 -4.88 11.20 18.58
N SER A 879 -3.55 11.33 18.75
CA SER A 879 -2.59 11.18 17.65
C SER A 879 -2.64 9.79 17.00
N ASP A 880 -2.80 8.72 17.78
CA ASP A 880 -2.92 7.36 17.25
C ASP A 880 -4.30 7.11 16.63
N PHE A 881 -5.37 7.74 17.14
CA PHE A 881 -6.68 7.71 16.51
C PHE A 881 -6.62 8.29 15.09
N TRP A 882 -6.04 9.47 14.91
CA TRP A 882 -5.85 10.08 13.59
C TRP A 882 -4.82 9.38 12.69
N ARG A 883 -4.09 8.36 13.18
CA ARG A 883 -3.28 7.44 12.36
C ARG A 883 -4.05 6.18 11.90
N ARG A 884 -5.26 5.97 12.43
CA ARG A 884 -6.11 4.79 12.22
C ARG A 884 -7.50 5.11 11.66
N TRP A 885 -7.95 6.34 11.82
CA TRP A 885 -9.19 6.90 11.31
C TRP A 885 -8.93 7.73 10.05
N HIS A 886 -9.76 7.54 9.01
CA HIS A 886 -9.74 8.27 7.74
C HIS A 886 -8.31 8.58 7.23
N ILE A 887 -7.49 7.53 7.13
CA ILE A 887 -6.04 7.61 6.92
C ILE A 887 -5.67 8.41 5.67
N SER A 888 -6.46 8.37 4.59
CA SER A 888 -6.18 9.17 3.39
C SER A 888 -6.33 10.68 3.63
N LEU A 889 -7.43 11.11 4.28
CA LEU A 889 -7.65 12.51 4.65
C LEU A 889 -6.61 12.99 5.67
N SER A 890 -6.33 12.19 6.70
CA SER A 890 -5.29 12.47 7.70
C SER A 890 -3.92 12.70 7.05
N ARG A 891 -3.52 11.84 6.10
CA ARG A 891 -2.29 12.05 5.29
C ARG A 891 -2.37 13.31 4.43
N TRP A 892 -3.51 13.62 3.83
CA TRP A 892 -3.71 14.80 3.00
C TRP A 892 -3.58 16.10 3.82
N LEU A 893 -4.34 16.23 4.91
CA LEU A 893 -4.28 17.37 5.84
C LEU A 893 -2.86 17.57 6.39
N LYS A 894 -2.16 16.47 6.70
CA LYS A 894 -0.77 16.51 7.15
C LYS A 894 0.20 17.07 6.08
N ASP A 895 0.13 16.58 4.84
CA ASP A 895 1.13 16.85 3.79
C ASP A 895 0.85 18.09 2.89
N TYR A 896 -0.42 18.53 2.81
CA TYR A 896 -0.83 19.69 1.99
C TYR A 896 -1.29 20.91 2.81
N LEU A 897 -1.63 20.75 4.09
CA LEU A 897 -2.03 21.87 4.98
C LEU A 897 -1.06 22.06 6.17
N TYR A 898 -0.97 21.09 7.08
CA TYR A 898 -0.20 21.22 8.34
C TYR A 898 1.31 21.43 8.12
N ILE A 899 1.96 20.64 7.26
CA ILE A 899 3.39 20.78 6.98
C ILE A 899 3.70 22.13 6.28
N PRO A 900 2.95 22.59 5.26
CA PRO A 900 3.08 23.93 4.69
C PRO A 900 2.89 25.11 5.66
N LEU A 901 1.99 25.00 6.64
CA LEU A 901 1.88 25.98 7.76
C LEU A 901 3.13 25.99 8.68
N GLY A 902 4.09 25.11 8.43
CA GLY A 902 5.35 24.91 9.16
C GLY A 902 5.35 23.67 10.06
N GLY A 903 4.18 23.11 10.35
CA GLY A 903 3.99 22.03 11.32
C GLY A 903 4.76 22.31 12.62
N ASN A 904 5.61 21.35 13.01
CA ASN A 904 6.50 21.44 14.19
C ASN A 904 7.76 22.34 14.02
N ARG A 905 7.97 23.13 12.95
CA ARG A 905 9.24 23.90 12.74
C ARG A 905 9.37 25.19 13.56
N LYS A 906 8.28 25.83 13.99
CA LYS A 906 8.30 27.19 14.61
C LYS A 906 7.92 27.20 16.11
N GLY A 907 8.44 26.24 16.88
CA GLY A 907 8.21 26.15 18.33
C GLY A 907 6.81 25.61 18.73
N THR A 908 6.58 25.49 20.04
CA THR A 908 5.39 24.82 20.59
C THR A 908 4.10 25.59 20.31
N LEU A 909 4.06 26.90 20.59
CA LEU A 909 2.87 27.74 20.37
C LEU A 909 2.41 27.72 18.90
N ARG A 910 3.33 27.92 17.94
CA ARG A 910 2.96 27.84 16.52
C ARG A 910 2.61 26.42 16.08
N THR A 911 3.14 25.37 16.73
CA THR A 911 2.62 24.01 16.51
C THR A 911 1.14 23.96 16.93
N GLY A 912 0.81 24.45 18.12
CA GLY A 912 -0.56 24.41 18.65
C GLY A 912 -1.54 25.12 17.72
N PHE A 913 -1.20 26.35 17.31
CA PHE A 913 -1.95 27.09 16.29
C PHE A 913 -2.09 26.30 14.97
N ASN A 914 -1.00 25.72 14.46
CA ASN A 914 -1.02 24.93 13.22
C ASN A 914 -1.90 23.66 13.35
N LEU A 915 -1.95 23.03 14.53
CA LEU A 915 -2.84 21.88 14.82
C LEU A 915 -4.31 22.32 14.88
N MET A 916 -4.61 23.40 15.60
CA MET A 916 -5.95 23.99 15.66
C MET A 916 -6.48 24.34 14.27
N VAL A 917 -5.71 25.10 13.47
CA VAL A 917 -6.09 25.46 12.10
C VAL A 917 -6.29 24.21 11.22
N THR A 918 -5.44 23.19 11.36
CA THR A 918 -5.59 21.94 10.58
C THR A 918 -6.87 21.20 10.93
N MET A 919 -7.25 21.11 12.21
CA MET A 919 -8.44 20.37 12.62
C MET A 919 -9.73 21.19 12.52
N LEU A 920 -9.70 22.52 12.68
CA LEU A 920 -10.84 23.40 12.38
C LEU A 920 -11.20 23.35 10.88
N LEU A 921 -10.21 23.43 9.99
CA LEU A 921 -10.42 23.27 8.54
C LEU A 921 -10.78 21.83 8.16
N GLY A 922 -10.25 20.83 8.89
CA GLY A 922 -10.67 19.43 8.75
C GLY A 922 -12.14 19.21 9.14
N GLY A 923 -12.59 19.85 10.23
CA GLY A 923 -14.00 19.86 10.64
C GLY A 923 -14.90 20.52 9.60
N LEU A 924 -14.57 21.75 9.18
CA LEU A 924 -15.32 22.46 8.14
C LEU A 924 -15.42 21.68 6.82
N TRP A 925 -14.36 20.93 6.44
CA TRP A 925 -14.39 20.04 5.27
C TRP A 925 -15.46 18.94 5.37
N HIS A 926 -15.74 18.42 6.57
CA HIS A 926 -16.82 17.44 6.75
C HIS A 926 -18.20 18.08 6.49
N GLY A 927 -18.49 19.25 7.05
CA GLY A 927 -19.79 19.90 6.84
C GLY A 927 -19.81 21.38 7.20
N ALA A 928 -20.71 22.11 6.53
CA ALA A 928 -20.85 23.56 6.61
C ALA A 928 -21.76 24.00 7.77
N ALA A 929 -21.41 23.62 9.00
CA ALA A 929 -22.17 24.02 10.19
C ALA A 929 -21.27 24.13 11.42
N THR A 930 -21.63 25.01 12.36
CA THR A 930 -20.86 25.31 13.58
C THR A 930 -20.52 24.05 14.38
N ARG A 931 -21.40 23.04 14.43
CA ARG A 931 -21.16 21.76 15.10
C ARG A 931 -19.96 20.98 14.54
N PHE A 932 -19.66 21.06 13.24
CA PHE A 932 -18.45 20.47 12.65
C PHE A 932 -17.19 21.30 12.97
N VAL A 933 -17.32 22.62 13.11
CA VAL A 933 -16.24 23.50 13.58
C VAL A 933 -15.90 23.20 15.04
N VAL A 934 -16.91 22.96 15.90
CA VAL A 934 -16.74 22.50 17.29
C VAL A 934 -16.06 21.13 17.33
N TRP A 935 -16.52 20.16 16.53
CA TRP A 935 -15.87 18.84 16.41
C TRP A 935 -14.38 18.94 16.04
N GLY A 936 -14.06 19.75 15.02
CA GLY A 936 -12.68 20.03 14.61
C GLY A 936 -11.87 20.74 15.71
N GLY A 937 -12.49 21.70 16.40
CA GLY A 937 -11.91 22.41 17.54
C GLY A 937 -11.55 21.47 18.70
N LEU A 938 -12.46 20.58 19.08
CA LEU A 938 -12.23 19.57 20.12
C LEU A 938 -11.04 18.65 19.78
N HIS A 939 -10.97 18.13 18.54
CA HIS A 939 -9.83 17.33 18.09
C HIS A 939 -8.51 18.14 18.05
N GLY A 940 -8.57 19.42 17.68
CA GLY A 940 -7.43 20.33 17.76
C GLY A 940 -6.93 20.50 19.19
N VAL A 941 -7.83 20.86 20.12
CA VAL A 941 -7.52 21.06 21.55
C VAL A 941 -6.94 19.79 22.16
N ALA A 942 -7.53 18.62 21.88
CA ALA A 942 -7.03 17.35 22.39
C ALA A 942 -5.61 17.00 21.89
N LEU A 943 -5.28 17.30 20.64
CA LEU A 943 -3.90 17.13 20.12
C LEU A 943 -2.91 18.14 20.72
N VAL A 944 -3.35 19.36 21.04
CA VAL A 944 -2.53 20.35 21.77
C VAL A 944 -2.31 19.89 23.21
N ALA A 945 -3.37 19.44 23.90
CA ALA A 945 -3.30 18.89 25.26
C ALA A 945 -2.42 17.64 25.33
N GLU A 946 -2.51 16.72 24.36
CA GLU A 946 -1.63 15.56 24.24
C GLU A 946 -0.15 15.97 24.08
N LYS A 947 0.13 17.00 23.25
CA LYS A 947 1.50 17.52 23.09
C LYS A 947 2.02 18.19 24.36
N ILE A 948 1.18 18.91 25.10
CA ILE A 948 1.53 19.51 26.41
C ILE A 948 1.77 18.40 27.45
N TRP A 949 0.91 17.37 27.48
CA TRP A 949 1.06 16.21 28.37
C TRP A 949 2.40 15.49 28.14
N HIS A 950 2.77 15.24 26.87
CA HIS A 950 4.05 14.63 26.51
C HIS A 950 5.26 15.52 26.81
N TYR A 951 5.09 16.85 26.93
CA TYR A 951 6.13 17.77 27.37
C TYR A 951 6.32 17.71 28.90
N LEU A 952 5.22 17.85 29.66
CA LEU A 952 5.24 17.87 31.13
C LEU A 952 5.66 16.52 31.74
N PHE A 953 5.02 15.42 31.32
CA PHE A 953 5.17 14.12 31.97
C PHE A 953 6.26 13.22 31.35
N ARG A 954 7.25 13.82 30.67
CA ARG A 954 8.31 13.13 29.91
C ARG A 954 9.20 12.20 30.76
N ARG A 955 9.20 12.36 32.09
CA ARG A 955 10.03 11.60 33.04
C ARG A 955 9.31 10.46 33.79
N ILE A 956 7.99 10.28 33.61
CA ILE A 956 7.26 9.24 34.34
C ILE A 956 7.35 7.89 33.62
N GLU A 957 8.07 6.93 34.21
CA GLU A 957 8.00 5.53 33.79
C GLU A 957 6.59 4.97 34.05
N ARG A 958 5.94 4.51 32.98
CA ARG A 958 4.58 3.98 33.03
C ARG A 958 4.59 2.46 32.97
N LYS A 959 3.89 1.80 33.92
CA LYS A 959 3.52 0.37 33.80
C LYS A 959 2.71 0.17 32.50
N ARG A 960 3.39 -0.25 31.43
CA ARG A 960 2.95 -0.13 30.02
C ARG A 960 1.53 -0.64 29.74
N ARG A 961 1.10 -1.74 30.36
CA ARG A 961 -0.23 -2.35 30.10
C ARG A 961 -1.39 -1.51 30.65
N LEU A 962 -1.40 -1.20 31.95
CA LEU A 962 -2.47 -0.41 32.58
C LEU A 962 -2.60 0.99 31.95
N ALA A 963 -1.48 1.68 31.74
CA ALA A 963 -1.48 2.99 31.09
C ALA A 963 -1.98 2.94 29.63
N SER A 964 -1.74 1.84 28.91
CA SER A 964 -2.27 1.63 27.56
C SER A 964 -3.78 1.37 27.56
N VAL A 965 -4.30 0.60 28.51
CA VAL A 965 -5.76 0.34 28.62
C VAL A 965 -6.50 1.62 29.01
N ALA A 966 -5.99 2.36 30.01
CA ALA A 966 -6.55 3.66 30.38
C ALA A 966 -6.50 4.67 29.23
N GLY A 967 -5.40 4.71 28.46
CA GLY A 967 -5.29 5.54 27.25
C GLY A 967 -6.34 5.20 26.19
N ILE A 968 -6.62 3.91 25.96
CA ILE A 968 -7.69 3.45 25.05
C ILE A 968 -9.07 3.90 25.56
N ILE A 969 -9.37 3.69 26.84
CA ILE A 969 -10.68 4.06 27.42
C ILE A 969 -10.90 5.58 27.33
N LEU A 970 -9.90 6.39 27.70
CA LEU A 970 -9.99 7.85 27.63
C LEU A 970 -10.11 8.35 26.18
N THR A 971 -9.33 7.80 25.25
CA THR A 971 -9.38 8.18 23.83
C THR A 971 -10.72 7.79 23.20
N PHE A 972 -11.24 6.60 23.52
CA PHE A 972 -12.55 6.15 23.05
C PHE A 972 -13.67 7.07 23.53
N ASN A 973 -13.74 7.35 24.84
CA ASN A 973 -14.75 8.24 25.41
C ASN A 973 -14.67 9.66 24.84
N PHE A 974 -13.48 10.23 24.69
CA PHE A 974 -13.29 11.54 24.06
C PHE A 974 -13.78 11.55 22.60
N VAL A 975 -13.44 10.52 21.82
CA VAL A 975 -13.89 10.39 20.41
C VAL A 975 -15.41 10.21 20.33
N SER A 976 -16.01 9.41 21.21
CA SER A 976 -17.46 9.24 21.30
C SER A 976 -18.17 10.53 21.70
N PHE A 977 -17.67 11.27 22.68
CA PHE A 977 -18.20 12.59 23.04
C PHE A 977 -18.12 13.57 21.86
N ALA A 978 -17.00 13.60 21.12
CA ALA A 978 -16.88 14.42 19.92
C ALA A 978 -17.94 14.06 18.87
N TRP A 979 -18.25 12.76 18.66
CA TRP A 979 -19.24 12.34 17.67
C TRP A 979 -20.66 12.89 17.90
N ILE A 980 -21.02 13.33 19.11
CA ILE A 980 -22.32 13.99 19.38
C ILE A 980 -22.54 15.16 18.40
N PHE A 981 -21.56 16.06 18.29
CA PHE A 981 -21.60 17.24 17.41
C PHE A 981 -21.60 16.86 15.91
N PHE A 982 -21.14 15.66 15.57
CA PHE A 982 -21.06 15.17 14.20
C PHE A 982 -22.40 14.56 13.72
N ARG A 983 -23.16 13.87 14.58
CA ARG A 983 -24.47 13.26 14.24
C ARG A 983 -25.70 14.09 14.62
N ALA A 984 -25.66 14.90 15.68
CA ALA A 984 -26.79 15.77 16.02
C ALA A 984 -27.13 16.70 14.83
N GLY A 985 -28.41 16.92 14.55
CA GLY A 985 -28.85 17.79 13.46
C GLY A 985 -28.52 19.25 13.75
N THR A 986 -29.00 19.75 14.91
CA THR A 986 -28.74 21.10 15.42
C THR A 986 -27.72 21.12 16.57
N MET A 987 -27.29 22.32 16.96
CA MET A 987 -26.46 22.50 18.15
C MET A 987 -27.26 22.24 19.44
N ASP A 988 -28.57 22.52 19.42
CA ASP A 988 -29.47 22.36 20.57
C ASP A 988 -29.74 20.89 20.86
N GLN A 989 -29.93 20.05 19.82
CA GLN A 989 -29.99 18.59 19.97
C GLN A 989 -28.71 18.03 20.61
N ALA A 990 -27.53 18.56 20.26
CA ALA A 990 -26.28 18.17 20.91
C ALA A 990 -26.24 18.60 22.39
N GLY A 991 -26.70 19.82 22.70
CA GLY A 991 -26.81 20.32 24.07
C GLY A 991 -27.78 19.50 24.93
N VAL A 992 -28.97 19.18 24.41
CA VAL A 992 -29.97 18.32 25.05
C VAL A 992 -29.42 16.92 25.29
N MET A 993 -28.80 16.28 24.29
CA MET A 993 -28.19 14.96 24.43
C MET A 993 -27.09 14.95 25.51
N ILE A 994 -26.23 15.98 25.55
CA ILE A 994 -25.22 16.12 26.61
C ILE A 994 -25.88 16.29 27.98
N SER A 995 -26.92 17.13 28.08
CA SER A 995 -27.67 17.34 29.33
C SER A 995 -28.29 16.03 29.86
N GLN A 996 -28.97 15.27 29.00
CA GLN A 996 -29.55 13.96 29.36
C GLN A 996 -28.47 13.00 29.87
N ILE A 997 -27.33 12.90 29.17
CA ILE A 997 -26.19 12.02 29.53
C ILE A 997 -25.59 12.36 30.90
N PHE A 998 -25.70 13.60 31.38
CA PHE A 998 -25.16 14.01 32.68
C PHE A 998 -26.20 14.17 33.81
N SER A 999 -27.49 14.32 33.51
CA SER A 999 -28.52 14.61 34.52
C SER A 999 -29.65 13.57 34.65
N THR A 1000 -29.98 12.79 33.61
CA THR A 1000 -31.23 12.01 33.56
C THR A 1000 -31.00 10.49 33.45
N PHE A 1001 -30.16 9.94 34.33
CA PHE A 1001 -30.03 8.49 34.49
C PHE A 1001 -31.20 7.91 35.29
N SER A 1002 -31.89 6.89 34.77
CA SER A 1002 -33.03 6.23 35.42
C SER A 1002 -32.81 4.71 35.58
N PRO A 1003 -32.05 4.27 36.61
CA PRO A 1003 -31.59 2.89 36.74
C PRO A 1003 -32.67 1.81 36.74
N GLY A 1004 -33.87 2.11 37.24
CA GLY A 1004 -34.99 1.16 37.28
C GLY A 1004 -35.44 0.66 35.90
N HIS A 1005 -35.22 1.45 34.85
CA HIS A 1005 -35.71 1.15 33.49
C HIS A 1005 -34.67 0.48 32.60
N TYR A 1006 -33.39 0.39 33.01
CA TYR A 1006 -32.32 -0.15 32.16
C TYR A 1006 -32.61 -1.59 31.69
N GLY A 1007 -33.18 -2.44 32.54
CA GLY A 1007 -33.55 -3.81 32.15
C GLY A 1007 -34.60 -3.86 31.03
N GLN A 1008 -35.58 -2.96 31.06
CA GLN A 1008 -36.63 -2.86 30.03
C GLN A 1008 -36.04 -2.36 28.71
N VAL A 1009 -35.24 -1.29 28.76
CA VAL A 1009 -34.51 -0.74 27.59
C VAL A 1009 -33.59 -1.79 26.95
N LEU A 1010 -32.83 -2.52 27.77
CA LEU A 1010 -31.92 -3.57 27.28
C LEU A 1010 -32.64 -4.72 26.58
N MET A 1011 -33.86 -5.07 27.02
CA MET A 1011 -34.68 -6.08 26.36
C MET A 1011 -35.38 -5.56 25.11
N ALA A 1012 -35.92 -4.33 25.15
CA ALA A 1012 -36.59 -3.69 24.01
C ALA A 1012 -35.67 -3.51 22.80
N TYR A 1013 -34.39 -3.19 23.03
CA TYR A 1013 -33.39 -3.00 21.98
C TYR A 1013 -32.38 -4.16 21.87
N LEU A 1014 -32.68 -5.33 22.43
CA LEU A 1014 -31.72 -6.45 22.57
C LEU A 1014 -31.01 -6.85 21.25
N PRO A 1015 -31.67 -6.97 20.08
CA PRO A 1015 -30.99 -7.30 18.83
C PRO A 1015 -29.96 -6.24 18.39
N VAL A 1016 -30.28 -4.96 18.59
CA VAL A 1016 -29.40 -3.83 18.29
C VAL A 1016 -28.21 -3.81 19.25
N ILE A 1017 -28.45 -4.03 20.54
CA ILE A 1017 -27.40 -4.08 21.58
C ILE A 1017 -26.45 -5.25 21.33
N VAL A 1018 -26.97 -6.43 20.95
CA VAL A 1018 -26.14 -7.59 20.57
C VAL A 1018 -25.28 -7.28 19.34
N LEU A 1019 -25.80 -6.55 18.34
CA LEU A 1019 -25.00 -6.10 17.19
C LEU A 1019 -23.94 -5.05 17.56
N ILE A 1020 -24.25 -4.13 18.49
CA ILE A 1020 -23.28 -3.15 19.00
C ILE A 1020 -22.15 -3.85 19.76
N VAL A 1021 -22.49 -4.74 20.70
CA VAL A 1021 -21.51 -5.49 21.52
C VAL A 1021 -20.67 -6.42 20.65
N SER A 1022 -21.28 -7.21 19.76
CA SER A 1022 -20.53 -8.11 18.86
C SER A 1022 -19.68 -7.33 17.84
N GLY A 1023 -20.16 -6.21 17.31
CA GLY A 1023 -19.39 -5.30 16.46
C GLY A 1023 -18.15 -4.74 17.17
N TYR A 1024 -18.29 -4.35 18.45
CA TYR A 1024 -17.14 -3.96 19.27
C TYR A 1024 -16.20 -5.11 19.59
N ILE A 1025 -16.69 -6.33 19.89
CA ILE A 1025 -15.83 -7.52 20.07
C ILE A 1025 -15.01 -7.78 18.80
N LEU A 1026 -15.65 -7.81 17.62
CA LEU A 1026 -15.00 -7.95 16.31
C LEU A 1026 -14.00 -6.82 16.03
N HIS A 1027 -14.31 -5.59 16.44
CA HIS A 1027 -13.38 -4.47 16.36
C HIS A 1027 -12.15 -4.68 17.28
N PHE A 1028 -12.36 -5.14 18.51
CA PHE A 1028 -11.31 -5.34 19.49
C PHE A 1028 -10.50 -6.65 19.34
N LEU A 1029 -10.91 -7.60 18.50
CA LEU A 1029 -10.13 -8.81 18.16
C LEU A 1029 -8.65 -8.51 17.81
N PRO A 1030 -7.69 -9.35 18.24
CA PRO A 1030 -6.27 -9.21 17.89
C PRO A 1030 -6.03 -9.19 16.37
N VAL A 1031 -5.01 -8.44 15.92
CA VAL A 1031 -4.67 -8.36 14.48
C VAL A 1031 -4.29 -9.73 13.93
N THR A 1032 -3.63 -10.57 14.72
CA THR A 1032 -3.32 -11.97 14.37
C THR A 1032 -4.58 -12.78 14.03
N VAL A 1033 -5.66 -12.62 14.79
CA VAL A 1033 -6.95 -13.29 14.52
C VAL A 1033 -7.59 -12.73 13.24
N LYS A 1034 -7.54 -11.40 13.04
CA LYS A 1034 -8.08 -10.75 11.84
C LYS A 1034 -7.37 -11.18 10.55
N GLU A 1035 -6.04 -11.28 10.57
CA GLU A 1035 -5.28 -11.81 9.45
C GLU A 1035 -5.42 -13.34 9.30
N ALA A 1036 -5.70 -14.09 10.37
CA ALA A 1036 -5.91 -15.54 10.31
C ALA A 1036 -7.21 -15.89 9.56
N TYR A 1037 -8.37 -15.33 9.93
CA TYR A 1037 -9.63 -15.67 9.23
C TYR A 1037 -9.67 -15.10 7.80
N ARG A 1038 -9.07 -13.93 7.57
CA ARG A 1038 -8.82 -13.40 6.21
C ARG A 1038 -7.93 -14.34 5.40
N GLY A 1039 -6.79 -14.76 5.95
CA GLY A 1039 -5.83 -15.65 5.30
C GLY A 1039 -6.41 -17.03 5.01
N LEU A 1040 -7.30 -17.53 5.87
CA LEU A 1040 -8.08 -18.75 5.64
C LEU A 1040 -9.01 -18.59 4.43
N PHE A 1041 -9.85 -17.55 4.41
CA PHE A 1041 -10.74 -17.27 3.27
C PHE A 1041 -9.99 -17.09 1.96
N ILE A 1042 -8.85 -16.39 1.96
CA ILE A 1042 -8.01 -16.20 0.77
C ILE A 1042 -7.48 -17.53 0.21
N LYS A 1043 -7.15 -18.50 1.08
CA LYS A 1043 -6.65 -19.84 0.70
C LYS A 1043 -7.77 -20.78 0.21
N MET A 1044 -9.01 -20.60 0.65
CA MET A 1044 -10.15 -21.46 0.31
C MET A 1044 -10.33 -21.65 -1.20
N PRO A 1045 -10.82 -22.83 -1.67
CA PRO A 1045 -11.17 -23.05 -3.06
C PRO A 1045 -12.13 -21.98 -3.60
N VAL A 1046 -12.02 -21.64 -4.88
CA VAL A 1046 -12.85 -20.59 -5.50
C VAL A 1046 -14.35 -20.96 -5.43
N VAL A 1047 -14.70 -22.25 -5.43
CA VAL A 1047 -16.07 -22.73 -5.20
C VAL A 1047 -16.57 -22.41 -3.79
N VAL A 1048 -15.73 -22.52 -2.76
CA VAL A 1048 -16.11 -22.15 -1.38
C VAL A 1048 -16.24 -20.63 -1.25
N GLN A 1049 -15.32 -19.88 -1.86
CA GLN A 1049 -15.40 -18.41 -1.93
C GLN A 1049 -16.70 -17.94 -2.64
N PHE A 1050 -17.11 -18.65 -3.70
CA PHE A 1050 -18.39 -18.45 -4.39
C PHE A 1050 -19.60 -18.74 -3.48
N LEU A 1051 -19.64 -19.90 -2.81
CA LEU A 1051 -20.73 -20.28 -1.93
C LEU A 1051 -20.90 -19.28 -0.76
N VAL A 1052 -19.81 -18.80 -0.18
CA VAL A 1052 -19.85 -17.77 0.87
C VAL A 1052 -20.37 -16.43 0.32
N ALA A 1053 -19.95 -16.03 -0.90
CA ALA A 1053 -20.45 -14.80 -1.52
C ALA A 1053 -21.96 -14.85 -1.81
N VAL A 1054 -22.46 -15.99 -2.33
CA VAL A 1054 -23.90 -16.22 -2.55
C VAL A 1054 -24.66 -16.26 -1.23
N ALA A 1055 -24.18 -16.98 -0.22
CA ALA A 1055 -24.83 -17.07 1.09
C ALA A 1055 -24.92 -15.71 1.80
N VAL A 1056 -23.88 -14.89 1.73
CA VAL A 1056 -23.91 -13.51 2.26
C VAL A 1056 -24.87 -12.63 1.47
N ALA A 1057 -24.88 -12.71 0.13
CA ALA A 1057 -25.81 -11.93 -0.67
C ALA A 1057 -27.28 -12.30 -0.41
N LEU A 1058 -27.61 -13.58 -0.18
CA LEU A 1058 -28.93 -14.04 0.22
C LEU A 1058 -29.33 -13.56 1.63
N LEU A 1059 -28.38 -13.60 2.59
CA LEU A 1059 -28.59 -13.05 3.94
C LEU A 1059 -28.87 -11.55 3.89
N LEU A 1060 -28.07 -10.80 3.13
CA LEU A 1060 -28.23 -9.35 2.97
C LEU A 1060 -29.48 -8.98 2.17
N HIS A 1061 -29.96 -9.82 1.26
CA HIS A 1061 -31.26 -9.64 0.63
C HIS A 1061 -32.42 -9.80 1.63
N LYS A 1062 -32.39 -10.86 2.47
CA LYS A 1062 -33.40 -11.09 3.52
C LYS A 1062 -33.41 -10.00 4.60
N VAL A 1063 -32.26 -9.51 5.03
CA VAL A 1063 -32.15 -8.48 6.08
C VAL A 1063 -32.33 -7.06 5.52
N GLY A 1064 -31.86 -6.81 4.31
CA GLY A 1064 -31.78 -5.45 3.73
C GLY A 1064 -33.07 -4.94 3.08
N ALA A 1065 -34.08 -5.79 2.84
CA ALA A 1065 -35.24 -5.48 1.98
C ALA A 1065 -36.03 -4.21 2.35
N GLY A 1066 -35.97 -3.75 3.60
CA GLY A 1066 -36.55 -2.47 4.05
C GLY A 1066 -35.59 -1.57 4.84
N VAL A 1067 -34.27 -1.81 4.78
CA VAL A 1067 -33.29 -1.23 5.74
C VAL A 1067 -32.12 -0.48 5.10
N VAL A 1068 -31.86 -0.63 3.79
CA VAL A 1068 -30.68 -0.01 3.13
C VAL A 1068 -30.70 1.52 3.27
N GLN A 1069 -29.71 2.06 3.98
CA GLN A 1069 -29.53 3.51 4.12
C GLN A 1069 -28.45 4.02 3.15
N PRO A 1070 -28.56 5.26 2.64
CA PRO A 1070 -27.44 5.95 2.00
C PRO A 1070 -26.19 5.91 2.90
N PHE A 1071 -25.00 5.89 2.31
CA PHE A 1071 -23.77 6.04 3.09
C PHE A 1071 -23.73 7.43 3.75
N ILE A 1072 -23.14 7.55 4.93
CA ILE A 1072 -23.20 8.79 5.73
C ILE A 1072 -22.62 9.99 4.96
N TYR A 1073 -21.59 9.77 4.15
CA TYR A 1073 -20.95 10.78 3.30
C TYR A 1073 -21.75 11.17 2.03
N PHE A 1074 -22.92 10.56 1.79
CA PHE A 1074 -23.88 11.03 0.78
C PHE A 1074 -24.94 11.97 1.39
N ARG A 1075 -24.93 12.20 2.71
CA ARG A 1075 -25.82 13.11 3.44
C ARG A 1075 -25.14 14.45 3.83
N PHE A 1076 -23.96 14.79 3.29
CA PHE A 1076 -23.08 15.91 3.70
C PHE A 1076 -22.42 16.66 2.53
#